data_AF-A0A7S2N511-F1
#
_entry.id   AF-A0A7S2N511-F1
#
_cell.length_a   1.000
_cell.length_b   1.000
_cell.length_c   1.000
_cell.angle_alpha   90.00
_cell.angle_beta   90.00
_cell.angle_gamma   90.00
#
_symmetry.space_group_name_H-M   'P 1'
#
loop_
_entity.id
_entity.type
_entity.pdbx_description
1 polymer ?
#
loop_
_entity_poly.entity_id
_entity_poly.type
_entity_poly.pdbx_seq_one_letter_code
_entity_poly.pdbx_strand_id
1 'polypeptide(L)'
;EGDEPIRVTASRDIKAGEEIYGSYNLCEDCEGRHLGYGTQDIFRDYGFIEEFPQRWVFPFYELAFDLDEIYEDGKGTGEYVVKGWMTEPDGEDIDDLRERIELLEEDMETLLSKRNPDVPEYEWTSITEFVNAMVFAAYFAIDDYEKHNCPEGDCKILPGYKNLDNEVELFTEETYTPRTCTFEDSFELLDEEPYEVLENVKSHYQEFGFFWNKETRATCFDIQNTVQICDDYRPHYHEMSVHYSARYLANPPKRVVFVGGGDSMLLHEILKYPSVELVVGLEIDQKVVRYSYKHFGSQPHFDNEKVQWWFGDASKSLLMLPRDYFGSFDLVLIDLSETVTSNAVTEELDILGALALLVKPDGIILKNEVYFKPFASMSKYSVMVNWYDNPVICAQVMSMGSDTIDFLNPTLKDYNVDTLFLPDLDDLDDPFELYHDYAKNTTSAPTCYTNHDEGTTQVGSPGILLILEAEKTAVDLADADALKDILTGALEEEGLKVVSTDVNKLVDNRSFVSIILSEGYVVARTEPEHNYCGFDIHFWSSFHKQEGVKRSLLAAVQGERSSSSAFRIIAGGMFGVSTWKDDERRRGPSTTEGCDTSVDAVSYKAKQSSINSVTGEITKLIDGHALKVAVLCGDDMATCESNSNALKENGNIGQVVNLSCPMMKDFNEFGEDAKDIVHACSSYLITTIEESLANGRFNVLVIDSTANRHIASVLLKVITSRKNFRGGYYNVFEKSKTIAVSAMADESEGWRKNFLKRFKEETFYYDPAVYAEVALYGSDDDDFKLLFVCEDDDIVNELNVVMTYMEKKSGLKSDIRIINGGQFLMQDDFKASHPFSPDDYDQTSPLEQWNSQKPIALQAVAQMESEIKGSLSKEIVRNALDTAFIAFSTRMKIPTDEEINVQEFTGLGDGCVFMATWSGGSVYVLWDGREHVDVNLFAYDKLLLHVKEFEKWFKRGTSLSTVLYDEHPRGFGRVVSYKHDYVPGSVPHWAPEA
;
A
#
# COMPACT_ATOMS: atom_id res chain seq x y z
N GLU A 1 44.52 28.91 -4.79
CA GLU A 1 44.20 29.86 -5.87
C GLU A 1 43.45 30.99 -5.20
N GLY A 2 43.75 32.28 -5.23
CA GLY A 2 44.85 33.12 -5.66
C GLY A 2 44.60 34.48 -4.98
N ASP A 3 45.64 35.23 -4.61
CA ASP A 3 45.51 36.62 -4.10
C ASP A 3 45.03 37.56 -5.21
N GLU A 4 43.79 37.40 -5.67
CA GLU A 4 43.12 38.44 -6.44
C GLU A 4 42.56 39.50 -5.47
N PRO A 5 42.86 40.79 -5.68
CA PRO A 5 42.29 41.84 -4.85
C PRO A 5 40.76 41.84 -5.01
N ILE A 6 40.03 41.77 -3.89
CA ILE A 6 38.57 41.89 -3.84
C ILE A 6 38.17 43.17 -4.59
N ARG A 7 37.51 43.02 -5.74
CA ARG A 7 36.94 44.14 -6.50
C ARG A 7 35.55 44.44 -5.96
N VAL A 8 35.47 45.40 -5.06
CA VAL A 8 34.20 45.96 -4.62
C VAL A 8 33.71 46.94 -5.68
N THR A 9 32.53 46.69 -6.22
CA THR A 9 31.87 47.58 -7.19
C THR A 9 30.64 48.17 -6.52
N ALA A 10 30.57 49.48 -6.39
CA ALA A 10 29.39 50.14 -5.83
C ALA A 10 28.36 50.35 -6.95
N SER A 11 27.08 50.09 -6.65
CA SER A 11 25.97 50.39 -7.56
C SER A 11 25.77 51.90 -7.79
N ARG A 12 26.46 52.75 -7.01
CA ARG A 12 26.43 54.22 -7.10
C ARG A 12 27.75 54.86 -6.65
N ASP A 13 27.93 56.14 -7.01
CA ASP A 13 29.03 56.96 -6.49
C ASP A 13 28.92 57.14 -4.97
N ILE A 14 30.00 56.84 -4.24
CA ILE A 14 30.09 56.94 -2.78
C ILE A 14 30.70 58.30 -2.41
N LYS A 15 30.04 59.07 -1.55
CA LYS A 15 30.52 60.40 -1.13
C LYS A 15 31.62 60.28 -0.07
N ALA A 16 32.55 61.23 -0.07
CA ALA A 16 33.61 61.27 0.93
C ALA A 16 33.03 61.44 2.35
N GLY A 17 33.30 60.47 3.23
CA GLY A 17 32.79 60.43 4.62
C GLY A 17 31.56 59.53 4.82
N GLU A 18 31.08 58.90 3.76
CA GLU A 18 29.99 57.92 3.81
C GLU A 18 30.51 56.56 4.30
N GLU A 19 29.87 56.01 5.34
CA GLU A 19 30.19 54.66 5.83
C GLU A 19 29.61 53.61 4.88
N ILE A 20 30.45 52.66 4.48
CA ILE A 20 30.07 51.55 3.61
C ILE A 20 29.78 50.35 4.52
N TYR A 21 28.52 49.94 4.55
CA TYR A 21 28.09 48.71 5.19
C TYR A 21 28.02 47.62 4.10
N GLY A 22 28.68 46.49 4.31
CA GLY A 22 28.40 45.30 3.50
C GLY A 22 27.08 44.72 3.98
N SER A 23 26.07 44.63 3.11
CA SER A 23 24.88 43.83 3.45
C SER A 23 25.33 42.39 3.68
N TYR A 24 24.94 41.82 4.82
CA TYR A 24 25.28 40.44 5.22
C TYR A 24 24.86 39.42 4.15
N ASN A 25 23.86 39.79 3.36
CA ASN A 25 23.20 38.98 2.34
C ASN A 25 24.09 38.80 1.08
N LEU A 26 25.15 39.60 0.92
CA LEU A 26 26.09 39.55 -0.21
C LEU A 26 27.50 39.08 0.18
N CYS A 27 27.67 38.58 1.41
CA CYS A 27 28.97 38.16 1.92
C CYS A 27 29.20 36.65 1.71
N GLU A 28 30.00 36.30 0.70
CA GLU A 28 30.39 34.91 0.41
C GLU A 28 31.25 34.31 1.54
N ASP A 29 32.12 35.13 2.17
CA ASP A 29 33.06 34.70 3.21
C ASP A 29 32.48 34.74 4.65
N CYS A 30 31.21 35.09 4.82
CA CYS A 30 30.54 35.20 6.11
C CYS A 30 29.78 33.92 6.48
N GLU A 31 30.48 32.78 6.60
CA GLU A 31 29.90 31.48 6.98
C GLU A 31 28.76 31.01 6.05
N GLY A 32 28.74 31.44 4.79
CA GLY A 32 27.70 31.04 3.84
C GLY A 32 26.34 31.74 4.02
N ARG A 33 26.26 32.82 4.82
CA ARG A 33 25.01 33.57 5.06
C ARG A 33 24.31 34.08 3.79
N HIS A 34 25.07 34.33 2.72
CA HIS A 34 24.50 34.67 1.40
C HIS A 34 23.56 33.59 0.81
N LEU A 35 23.49 32.38 1.37
CA LEU A 35 22.64 31.28 0.90
C LEU A 35 21.21 31.28 1.50
N GLY A 36 20.93 32.03 2.56
CA GLY A 36 19.61 31.97 3.20
C GLY A 36 19.41 32.87 4.42
N TYR A 37 20.39 33.70 4.76
CA TYR A 37 20.28 34.68 5.84
C TYR A 37 19.68 35.98 5.27
N GLY A 38 18.56 36.43 5.83
CA GLY A 38 17.81 37.59 5.33
C GLY A 38 17.42 38.62 6.39
N THR A 39 16.60 39.58 5.98
CA THR A 39 16.08 40.66 6.81
C THR A 39 15.33 40.13 8.05
N GLN A 40 14.67 38.96 7.96
CA GLN A 40 14.03 38.32 9.11
C GLN A 40 15.04 37.86 10.16
N ASP A 41 16.17 37.29 9.75
CA ASP A 41 17.24 36.88 10.66
C ASP A 41 17.94 38.09 11.29
N ILE A 42 18.14 39.16 10.52
CA ILE A 42 18.72 40.40 11.04
C ILE A 42 17.82 41.02 12.11
N PHE A 43 16.51 41.04 11.88
CA PHE A 43 15.55 41.50 12.88
C PHE A 43 15.56 40.62 14.14
N ARG A 44 15.55 39.28 13.98
CA ARG A 44 15.61 38.33 15.11
C ARG A 44 16.87 38.51 15.95
N ASP A 45 18.03 38.60 15.29
CA ASP A 45 19.32 38.52 15.95
C ASP A 45 19.83 39.89 16.45
N TYR A 46 19.41 40.99 15.79
CA TYR A 46 19.91 42.33 16.07
C TYR A 46 18.84 43.40 16.33
N GLY A 47 17.55 43.09 16.13
CA GLY A 47 16.43 43.96 16.51
C GLY A 47 16.24 45.20 15.63
N PHE A 48 16.78 45.21 14.41
CA PHE A 48 16.58 46.30 13.44
C PHE A 48 16.29 45.75 12.04
N ILE A 49 15.79 46.62 11.16
CA ILE A 49 15.53 46.32 9.75
C ILE A 49 16.62 47.02 8.95
N GLU A 50 17.28 46.29 8.06
CA GLU A 50 18.34 46.85 7.23
C GLU A 50 17.76 47.85 6.20
N GLU A 51 18.54 48.88 5.88
CA GLU A 51 18.29 49.75 4.73
C GLU A 51 18.50 48.95 3.43
N PHE A 52 17.93 49.42 2.32
CA PHE A 52 18.01 48.72 1.04
C PHE A 52 19.47 48.53 0.56
N PRO A 53 19.82 47.36 0.00
CA PRO A 53 18.94 46.24 -0.37
C PRO A 53 18.54 45.34 0.81
N GLN A 54 17.30 44.85 0.80
CA GLN A 54 16.75 43.90 1.76
C GLN A 54 16.58 42.53 1.10
N ARG A 55 16.87 41.45 1.85
CA ARG A 55 16.63 40.07 1.40
C ARG A 55 15.52 39.43 2.20
N TRP A 56 14.51 38.93 1.53
CA TRP A 56 13.39 38.24 2.17
C TRP A 56 13.43 36.76 1.81
N VAL A 57 13.43 35.90 2.82
CA VAL A 57 13.46 34.44 2.67
C VAL A 57 12.24 33.85 3.37
N PHE A 58 11.40 33.11 2.66
CA PHE A 58 10.21 32.45 3.18
C PHE A 58 10.34 30.94 3.00
N PRO A 59 10.94 30.23 3.97
CA PRO A 59 11.29 28.81 3.82
C PRO A 59 10.09 27.89 3.59
N PHE A 60 8.91 28.27 4.08
CA PHE A 60 7.68 27.48 3.94
C PHE A 60 7.04 27.57 2.55
N TYR A 61 7.41 28.58 1.76
CA TYR A 61 6.87 28.84 0.42
C TYR A 61 7.96 28.68 -0.65
N GLU A 62 9.09 28.06 -0.30
CA GLU A 62 10.32 27.99 -1.11
C GLU A 62 10.78 29.33 -1.76
N LEU A 63 10.30 30.45 -1.22
CA LEU A 63 10.34 31.76 -1.88
C LEU A 63 11.45 32.64 -1.30
N ALA A 64 12.30 33.22 -2.14
CA ALA A 64 13.28 34.20 -1.69
C ALA A 64 13.65 35.22 -2.76
N PHE A 65 13.77 36.49 -2.36
CA PHE A 65 14.07 37.59 -3.28
C PHE A 65 14.80 38.76 -2.62
N ASP A 66 15.52 39.52 -3.44
CA ASP A 66 16.18 40.77 -3.06
C ASP A 66 15.39 41.99 -3.54
N LEU A 67 15.05 42.88 -2.61
CA LEU A 67 14.39 44.15 -2.88
C LEU A 67 15.38 45.31 -2.73
N ASP A 68 15.44 46.21 -3.70
CA ASP A 68 16.34 47.37 -3.66
C ASP A 68 15.64 48.65 -4.11
N GLU A 69 16.15 49.80 -3.67
CA GLU A 69 15.69 51.12 -4.12
C GLU A 69 16.44 51.53 -5.40
N ILE A 70 15.73 52.15 -6.34
CA ILE A 70 16.32 52.73 -7.55
C ILE A 70 16.98 54.07 -7.17
N TYR A 71 18.22 54.26 -7.63
CA TYR A 71 18.97 55.50 -7.40
C TYR A 71 19.22 56.23 -8.72
N GLU A 72 18.89 57.53 -8.76
CA GLU A 72 19.26 58.43 -9.85
C GLU A 72 20.13 59.58 -9.31
N ASP A 73 21.26 59.85 -9.97
CA ASP A 73 22.22 60.91 -9.58
C ASP A 73 22.66 60.85 -8.09
N GLY A 74 22.75 59.64 -7.52
CA GLY A 74 23.18 59.41 -6.15
C GLY A 74 22.16 59.84 -5.09
N LYS A 75 20.87 59.86 -5.44
CA LYS A 75 19.73 59.99 -4.52
C LYS A 75 18.71 58.88 -4.80
N GLY A 76 18.14 58.31 -3.75
CA GLY A 76 17.03 57.37 -3.86
C GLY A 76 15.84 58.06 -4.52
N THR A 77 15.24 57.40 -5.51
CA THR A 77 14.08 57.93 -6.24
C THR A 77 12.77 57.71 -5.48
N GLY A 78 12.77 56.87 -4.44
CA GLY A 78 11.56 56.34 -3.82
C GLY A 78 10.85 55.27 -4.65
N GLU A 79 11.46 54.81 -5.75
CA GLU A 79 10.98 53.65 -6.52
C GLU A 79 11.80 52.41 -6.14
N TYR A 80 11.15 51.25 -6.07
CA TYR A 80 11.76 49.99 -5.63
C TYR A 80 11.63 48.92 -6.70
N VAL A 81 12.57 47.99 -6.72
CA VAL A 81 12.63 46.91 -7.71
C VAL A 81 13.12 45.61 -7.07
N VAL A 82 12.50 44.50 -7.47
CA VAL A 82 13.02 43.16 -7.17
C VAL A 82 14.22 42.91 -8.07
N LYS A 83 15.42 42.80 -7.48
CA LYS A 83 16.67 42.65 -8.25
C LYS A 83 16.96 41.24 -8.70
N GLY A 84 16.35 40.26 -8.05
CA GLY A 84 16.50 38.86 -8.41
C GLY A 84 15.70 37.96 -7.47
N TRP A 85 15.15 36.92 -8.07
CA TRP A 85 14.59 35.77 -7.39
C TRP A 85 15.73 34.79 -7.10
N MET A 86 15.88 34.40 -5.84
CA MET A 86 16.80 33.32 -5.46
C MET A 86 16.17 31.96 -5.78
N THR A 87 14.85 31.87 -5.64
CA THR A 87 13.98 30.82 -6.17
C THR A 87 12.88 31.50 -6.97
N GLU A 88 12.63 31.07 -8.21
CA GLU A 88 11.50 31.59 -9.00
C GLU A 88 10.18 31.08 -8.40
N PRO A 89 9.25 31.97 -8.00
CA PRO A 89 7.95 31.54 -7.50
C PRO A 89 7.10 30.92 -8.59
N ASP A 90 6.20 30.03 -8.20
CA ASP A 90 5.02 29.69 -9.00
C ASP A 90 3.79 30.53 -8.59
N GLY A 91 2.61 30.16 -9.11
CA GLY A 91 1.37 30.89 -8.82
C GLY A 91 0.86 30.66 -7.39
N GLU A 92 1.12 29.49 -6.82
CA GLU A 92 0.69 29.09 -5.48
C GLU A 92 1.52 29.83 -4.42
N ASP A 93 2.83 29.94 -4.62
CA ASP A 93 3.73 30.72 -3.75
C ASP A 93 3.28 32.19 -3.60
N ILE A 94 2.79 32.76 -4.70
CA ILE A 94 2.33 34.16 -4.77
C ILE A 94 0.96 34.33 -4.11
N ASP A 95 0.08 33.33 -4.21
CA ASP A 95 -1.22 33.32 -3.56
C ASP A 95 -1.08 33.19 -2.03
N ASP A 96 -0.18 32.32 -1.57
CA ASP A 96 0.18 32.17 -0.16
C ASP A 96 0.77 33.46 0.42
N LEU A 97 1.64 34.13 -0.35
CA LEU A 97 2.22 35.41 0.04
C LEU A 97 1.14 36.51 0.16
N ARG A 98 0.15 36.53 -0.73
CA ARG A 98 -1.01 37.47 -0.63
C ARG A 98 -1.84 37.20 0.61
N GLU A 99 -2.16 35.93 0.91
CA GLU A 99 -2.88 35.57 2.12
C GLU A 99 -2.11 36.01 3.36
N ARG A 100 -0.78 35.81 3.35
CA ARG A 100 0.08 36.22 4.46
C ARG A 100 0.08 37.73 4.68
N ILE A 101 0.07 38.55 3.62
CA ILE A 101 -0.06 40.01 3.73
C ILE A 101 -1.38 40.38 4.42
N GLU A 102 -2.51 39.85 3.93
CA GLU A 102 -3.82 40.15 4.49
C GLU A 102 -3.88 39.78 5.98
N LEU A 103 -3.31 38.62 6.34
CA LEU A 103 -3.22 38.17 7.73
C LEU A 103 -2.35 39.10 8.60
N LEU A 104 -1.20 39.54 8.10
CA LEU A 104 -0.25 40.39 8.83
C LEU A 104 -0.77 41.81 9.05
N GLU A 105 -1.39 42.41 8.04
CA GLU A 105 -2.01 43.74 8.16
C GLU A 105 -3.14 43.73 9.21
N GLU A 106 -3.96 42.68 9.22
CA GLU A 106 -5.10 42.53 10.14
C GLU A 106 -4.67 42.11 11.58
N ASP A 107 -3.69 41.21 11.70
CA ASP A 107 -3.17 40.78 13.01
C ASP A 107 -2.43 41.90 13.72
N MET A 108 -1.74 42.77 12.98
CA MET A 108 -0.99 43.88 13.55
C MET A 108 -1.91 44.88 14.25
N GLU A 109 -3.07 45.23 13.68
CA GLU A 109 -4.05 46.07 14.37
C GLU A 109 -4.54 45.44 15.68
N THR A 110 -4.82 44.13 15.66
CA THR A 110 -5.28 43.38 16.84
C THR A 110 -4.18 43.28 17.91
N LEU A 111 -2.96 42.96 17.52
CA LEU A 111 -1.78 42.86 18.38
C LEU A 111 -1.49 44.20 19.07
N LEU A 112 -1.55 45.31 18.32
CA LEU A 112 -1.36 46.66 18.84
C LEU A 112 -2.50 47.10 19.77
N SER A 113 -3.70 46.53 19.64
CA SER A 113 -4.82 46.79 20.57
C SER A 113 -4.69 46.03 21.91
N LYS A 114 -3.91 44.95 21.95
CA LYS A 114 -3.69 44.07 23.11
C LYS A 114 -2.21 44.02 23.52
N ARG A 115 -1.48 45.12 23.37
CA ARG A 115 -0.05 45.19 23.71
C ARG A 115 0.19 44.69 25.14
N ASN A 116 1.15 43.77 25.28
CA ASN A 116 1.66 43.39 26.58
C ASN A 116 2.37 44.61 27.21
N PRO A 117 1.90 45.12 28.36
CA PRO A 117 2.50 46.28 29.01
C PRO A 117 3.94 46.04 29.50
N ASP A 118 4.36 44.77 29.60
CA ASP A 118 5.72 44.40 30.01
C ASP A 118 6.77 44.52 28.87
N VAL A 119 6.32 44.67 27.62
CA VAL A 119 7.18 44.85 26.45
C VAL A 119 7.42 46.35 26.22
N PRO A 120 8.68 46.83 26.16
CA PRO A 120 8.98 48.25 25.94
C PRO A 120 8.42 48.79 24.61
N GLU A 121 8.00 50.06 24.61
CA GLU A 121 7.40 50.71 23.43
C GLU A 121 8.33 50.73 22.20
N TYR A 122 9.65 50.77 22.42
CA TYR A 122 10.61 50.71 21.29
C TYR A 122 10.61 49.33 20.62
N GLU A 123 10.37 48.24 21.35
CA GLU A 123 10.27 46.89 20.76
C GLU A 123 8.99 46.75 19.96
N TRP A 124 7.87 47.30 20.47
CA TRP A 124 6.63 47.39 19.69
C TRP A 124 6.81 48.22 18.42
N THR A 125 7.60 49.29 18.48
CA THR A 125 7.92 50.11 17.31
C THR A 125 8.70 49.29 16.28
N SER A 126 9.77 48.60 16.70
CA SER A 126 10.58 47.77 15.80
C SER A 126 9.81 46.58 15.22
N ILE A 127 8.91 45.95 15.98
CA ILE A 127 7.99 44.91 15.49
C ILE A 127 7.07 45.48 14.40
N THR A 128 6.50 46.66 14.65
CA THR A 128 5.60 47.32 13.69
C THR A 128 6.35 47.70 12.41
N GLU A 129 7.55 48.25 12.54
CA GLU A 129 8.41 48.57 11.40
C GLU A 129 8.76 47.31 10.59
N PHE A 130 9.01 46.17 11.25
CA PHE A 130 9.38 44.92 10.60
C PHE A 130 8.23 44.32 9.81
N VAL A 131 7.03 44.28 10.41
CA VAL A 131 5.83 43.79 9.73
C VAL A 131 5.50 44.69 8.53
N ASN A 132 5.60 46.03 8.68
CA ASN A 132 5.41 46.96 7.58
C ASN A 132 6.43 46.73 6.45
N ALA A 133 7.70 46.51 6.78
CA ALA A 133 8.74 46.23 5.80
C ALA A 133 8.51 44.89 5.07
N MET A 134 8.05 43.86 5.78
CA MET A 134 7.71 42.56 5.20
C MET A 134 6.54 42.65 4.24
N VAL A 135 5.44 43.31 4.67
CA VAL A 135 4.26 43.54 3.84
C VAL A 135 4.65 44.34 2.61
N PHE A 136 5.41 45.43 2.79
CA PHE A 136 5.93 46.24 1.70
C PHE A 136 6.71 45.41 0.69
N ALA A 137 7.65 44.58 1.17
CA ALA A 137 8.46 43.76 0.28
C ALA A 137 7.66 42.69 -0.46
N ALA A 138 6.71 42.06 0.22
CA ALA A 138 5.81 41.08 -0.35
C ALA A 138 4.94 41.66 -1.47
N TYR A 139 4.45 42.91 -1.32
CA TYR A 139 3.74 43.61 -2.40
C TYR A 139 4.60 43.80 -3.66
N PHE A 140 5.89 44.15 -3.51
CA PHE A 140 6.78 44.29 -4.67
C PHE A 140 7.13 42.96 -5.32
N ALA A 141 7.26 41.88 -4.54
CA ALA A 141 7.42 40.52 -5.06
C ALA A 141 6.23 40.09 -5.92
N ILE A 142 5.01 40.33 -5.43
CA ILE A 142 3.78 40.03 -6.18
C ILE A 142 3.73 40.83 -7.49
N ASP A 143 3.95 42.14 -7.43
CA ASP A 143 3.90 43.02 -8.60
C ASP A 143 4.98 42.68 -9.64
N ASP A 144 6.19 42.29 -9.20
CA ASP A 144 7.26 41.83 -10.10
C ASP A 144 6.91 40.52 -10.81
N TYR A 145 6.39 39.53 -10.07
CA TYR A 145 5.94 38.25 -10.65
C TYR A 145 4.83 38.46 -11.70
N GLU A 146 3.80 39.23 -11.35
CA GLU A 146 2.66 39.50 -12.24
C GLU A 146 3.10 40.17 -13.55
N LYS A 147 4.04 41.11 -13.48
CA LYS A 147 4.56 41.81 -14.68
C LYS A 147 5.27 40.87 -15.65
N HIS A 148 5.93 39.83 -15.17
CA HIS A 148 6.70 38.90 -15.99
C HIS A 148 5.87 37.73 -16.50
N ASN A 149 4.95 37.22 -15.68
CA ASN A 149 4.27 35.95 -15.96
C ASN A 149 2.81 36.12 -16.43
N CYS A 150 2.25 37.34 -16.36
CA CYS A 150 0.84 37.59 -16.67
C CYS A 150 0.63 38.72 -17.71
N PRO A 151 1.01 38.49 -18.98
CA PRO A 151 0.82 39.48 -20.04
C PRO A 151 -0.67 39.56 -20.39
N GLU A 152 -1.34 40.63 -19.96
CA GLU A 152 -2.77 40.99 -20.18
C GLU A 152 -3.71 40.90 -18.96
N GLY A 153 -3.23 40.52 -17.77
CA GLY A 153 -4.02 40.62 -16.53
C GLY A 153 -4.94 39.44 -16.21
N ASP A 154 -4.81 38.33 -16.95
CA ASP A 154 -5.60 37.10 -16.79
C ASP A 154 -5.26 36.26 -15.54
N CYS A 155 -4.24 36.64 -14.75
CA CYS A 155 -3.84 35.91 -13.53
C CYS A 155 -4.42 36.48 -12.22
N LYS A 156 -5.35 37.42 -12.28
CA LYS A 156 -5.93 38.01 -11.06
C LYS A 156 -6.93 37.05 -10.41
N ILE A 157 -6.46 35.96 -9.79
CA ILE A 157 -7.26 35.30 -8.77
C ILE A 157 -7.21 36.20 -7.53
N LEU A 158 -8.39 36.52 -7.00
CA LEU A 158 -8.49 37.36 -5.81
C LEU A 158 -7.88 36.62 -4.60
N PRO A 159 -7.11 37.32 -3.74
CA PRO A 159 -6.59 36.74 -2.51
C PRO A 159 -7.67 36.00 -1.70
N GLY A 160 -7.45 34.70 -1.46
CA GLY A 160 -8.38 33.85 -0.71
C GLY A 160 -9.69 33.51 -1.41
N TYR A 161 -9.84 33.77 -2.72
CA TYR A 161 -10.92 33.15 -3.50
C TYR A 161 -10.58 31.66 -3.66
N LYS A 162 -11.23 30.80 -2.85
CA LYS A 162 -11.07 29.35 -2.93
C LYS A 162 -11.54 28.90 -4.31
N ASN A 163 -10.62 28.59 -5.21
CA ASN A 163 -10.96 28.12 -6.55
C ASN A 163 -11.66 26.76 -6.43
N LEU A 164 -12.96 26.74 -6.76
CA LEU A 164 -13.78 25.54 -6.71
C LEU A 164 -13.75 24.75 -8.02
N ASP A 165 -13.10 25.26 -9.07
CA ASP A 165 -12.99 24.55 -10.35
C ASP A 165 -11.88 23.48 -10.31
N ASN A 166 -10.90 23.64 -9.42
CA ASN A 166 -9.84 22.65 -9.19
C ASN A 166 -10.42 21.43 -8.46
N GLU A 167 -10.20 20.25 -9.02
CA GLU A 167 -10.57 19.00 -8.37
C GLU A 167 -9.85 18.87 -7.03
N VAL A 168 -10.61 18.52 -6.00
CA VAL A 168 -10.10 18.28 -4.66
C VAL A 168 -10.03 16.77 -4.49
N GLU A 169 -8.82 16.23 -4.36
CA GLU A 169 -8.65 14.85 -3.96
C GLU A 169 -8.81 14.78 -2.44
N LEU A 170 -9.83 14.04 -1.97
CA LEU A 170 -9.99 13.81 -0.55
C LEU A 170 -8.94 12.78 -0.14
N PHE A 171 -8.01 13.21 0.70
CA PHE A 171 -6.96 12.41 1.31
C PHE A 171 -6.10 11.57 0.32
N THR A 172 -4.86 12.00 0.10
CA THR A 172 -3.81 11.18 -0.52
C THR A 172 -3.25 10.17 0.51
N GLU A 173 -2.58 9.11 0.06
CA GLU A 173 -1.85 8.16 0.94
C GLU A 173 -0.90 8.90 1.92
N GLU A 174 -0.25 9.98 1.46
CA GLU A 174 0.60 10.85 2.29
C GLU A 174 -0.17 11.60 3.39
N THR A 175 -1.45 11.88 3.18
CA THR A 175 -2.30 12.52 4.20
C THR A 175 -2.98 11.52 5.14
N TYR A 176 -3.07 10.23 4.78
CA TYR A 176 -3.59 9.16 5.65
C TYR A 176 -2.56 8.62 6.65
N THR A 177 -1.31 9.04 6.53
CA THR A 177 -0.19 8.59 7.37
C THR A 177 0.14 9.46 8.61
N PRO A 178 -0.74 10.29 9.22
CA PRO A 178 -0.50 10.73 10.58
C PRO A 178 -0.65 9.51 11.49
N ARG A 179 0.34 9.33 12.38
CA ARG A 179 0.30 8.30 13.41
C ARG A 179 -1.04 8.41 14.15
N THR A 180 -1.79 7.30 14.26
CA THR A 180 -3.06 7.26 15.01
C THR A 180 -2.85 7.14 16.52
N CYS A 181 -1.60 7.17 16.98
CA CYS A 181 -1.18 7.21 18.38
C CYS A 181 0.29 7.66 18.46
N THR A 182 0.80 7.94 19.65
CA THR A 182 2.21 8.34 19.83
C THR A 182 3.13 7.15 19.56
N PHE A 183 3.60 7.08 18.32
CA PHE A 183 4.38 5.97 17.74
C PHE A 183 5.90 6.21 17.77
N GLU A 184 6.42 7.07 18.66
CA GLU A 184 7.88 7.28 18.75
C GLU A 184 8.59 5.97 19.14
N ASP A 185 7.87 5.04 19.76
CA ASP A 185 8.43 3.82 20.33
C ASP A 185 8.20 2.55 19.51
N SER A 186 7.61 2.54 18.30
CA SER A 186 7.40 1.27 17.57
C SER A 186 8.62 0.80 16.77
N PHE A 187 9.37 1.76 16.22
CA PHE A 187 10.68 1.51 15.61
C PHE A 187 11.77 1.33 16.68
N GLU A 188 11.54 1.83 17.91
CA GLU A 188 12.41 1.64 19.07
C GLU A 188 11.90 0.55 20.05
N LEU A 189 10.71 -0.03 19.82
CA LEU A 189 10.00 -0.93 20.77
C LEU A 189 10.86 -2.10 21.20
N LEU A 190 11.64 -2.59 20.25
CA LEU A 190 12.50 -3.76 20.37
C LEU A 190 13.89 -3.42 20.93
N ASP A 191 14.25 -2.14 20.98
CA ASP A 191 15.51 -1.63 21.56
C ASP A 191 15.38 -1.30 23.06
N GLU A 192 14.16 -1.38 23.63
CA GLU A 192 13.88 -1.17 25.05
C GLU A 192 13.89 -2.47 25.88
N GLU A 193 14.24 -2.37 27.17
CA GLU A 193 13.92 -3.42 28.15
C GLU A 193 12.39 -3.46 28.29
N PRO A 194 11.70 -4.49 27.76
CA PRO A 194 11.94 -5.89 28.12
C PRO A 194 12.33 -6.87 26.99
N TYR A 195 12.67 -6.42 25.78
CA TYR A 195 12.92 -7.30 24.64
C TYR A 195 14.37 -7.79 24.56
N GLU A 196 14.55 -9.11 24.41
CA GLU A 196 15.83 -9.72 24.07
C GLU A 196 15.87 -10.17 22.62
N VAL A 197 16.96 -9.88 21.91
CA VAL A 197 17.19 -10.44 20.57
C VAL A 197 17.35 -11.97 20.67
N LEU A 198 16.40 -12.72 20.12
CA LEU A 198 16.52 -14.16 19.94
C LEU A 198 17.48 -14.48 18.80
N GLU A 199 17.30 -13.81 17.66
CA GLU A 199 18.08 -14.09 16.46
C GLU A 199 17.98 -12.99 15.42
N ASN A 200 19.11 -12.66 14.78
CA ASN A 200 19.15 -11.82 13.60
C ASN A 200 19.60 -12.65 12.40
N VAL A 201 18.82 -12.57 11.32
CA VAL A 201 18.97 -13.42 10.14
C VAL A 201 19.17 -12.54 8.92
N LYS A 202 20.13 -12.94 8.09
CA LYS A 202 20.34 -12.39 6.75
C LYS A 202 20.06 -13.46 5.70
N SER A 203 19.05 -13.22 4.87
CA SER A 203 18.76 -14.03 3.68
C SER A 203 19.43 -13.41 2.45
N HIS A 204 19.13 -13.98 1.27
CA HIS A 204 19.52 -13.37 0.00
C HIS A 204 18.66 -12.13 -0.33
N TYR A 205 17.44 -12.09 0.20
CA TYR A 205 16.43 -11.09 -0.13
C TYR A 205 16.42 -9.93 0.87
N GLN A 206 16.63 -10.22 2.16
CA GLN A 206 16.36 -9.27 3.25
C GLN A 206 17.11 -9.60 4.55
N GLU A 207 17.06 -8.66 5.50
CA GLU A 207 17.53 -8.82 6.88
C GLU A 207 16.32 -8.70 7.81
N PHE A 208 16.22 -9.62 8.77
CA PHE A 208 15.09 -9.72 9.69
C PHE A 208 15.52 -10.30 11.03
N GLY A 209 14.78 -9.98 12.08
CA GLY A 209 15.09 -10.31 13.47
C GLY A 209 13.89 -10.87 14.22
N PHE A 210 14.19 -11.64 15.27
CA PHE A 210 13.23 -12.14 16.24
C PHE A 210 13.63 -11.68 17.63
N PHE A 211 12.65 -11.22 18.40
CA PHE A 211 12.84 -10.61 19.71
C PHE A 211 11.85 -11.23 20.68
N TRP A 212 12.25 -11.39 21.93
CA TRP A 212 11.43 -12.04 22.94
C TRP A 212 11.26 -11.14 24.16
N ASN A 213 10.01 -10.90 24.50
CA ASN A 213 9.62 -10.18 25.69
C ASN A 213 9.58 -11.16 26.88
N LYS A 214 10.46 -10.96 27.85
CA LYS A 214 10.53 -11.82 29.04
C LYS A 214 9.30 -11.74 29.94
N GLU A 215 8.60 -10.61 29.94
CA GLU A 215 7.49 -10.35 30.85
C GLU A 215 6.20 -10.96 30.32
N THR A 216 5.92 -10.78 29.03
CA THR A 216 4.71 -11.31 28.38
C THR A 216 4.92 -12.70 27.77
N ARG A 217 6.17 -13.16 27.67
CA ARG A 217 6.61 -14.31 26.87
C ARG A 217 6.35 -14.15 25.36
N ALA A 218 5.98 -12.96 24.91
CA ALA A 218 5.69 -12.68 23.52
C ALA A 218 6.94 -12.70 22.66
N THR A 219 6.83 -13.21 21.46
CA THR A 219 7.84 -13.11 20.40
C THR A 219 7.39 -12.04 19.41
N CYS A 220 8.33 -11.24 18.93
CA CYS A 220 8.14 -10.25 17.87
C CYS A 220 9.08 -10.54 16.70
N PHE A 221 8.64 -10.21 15.50
CA PHE A 221 9.38 -10.36 14.24
C PHE A 221 9.41 -9.02 13.50
N ASP A 222 10.58 -8.63 13.03
CA ASP A 222 10.78 -7.45 12.21
C ASP A 222 11.44 -7.79 10.87
N ILE A 223 11.26 -6.94 9.87
CA ILE A 223 12.03 -6.95 8.64
C ILE A 223 12.65 -5.57 8.50
N GLN A 224 13.97 -5.50 8.40
CA GLN A 224 14.72 -4.25 8.25
C GLN A 224 14.33 -3.17 9.28
N ASN A 225 14.21 -3.54 10.56
CA ASN A 225 13.79 -2.68 11.69
C ASN A 225 12.33 -2.22 11.63
N THR A 226 11.49 -2.85 10.79
CA THR A 226 10.05 -2.62 10.76
C THR A 226 9.35 -3.82 11.37
N VAL A 227 8.75 -3.65 12.55
CA VAL A 227 7.95 -4.69 13.22
C VAL A 227 6.84 -5.15 12.25
N GLN A 228 6.81 -6.45 11.98
CA GLN A 228 5.78 -7.07 11.13
C GLN A 228 4.67 -7.65 12.00
N ILE A 229 5.03 -8.43 13.03
CA ILE A 229 4.06 -9.09 13.91
C ILE A 229 4.68 -9.42 15.28
N CYS A 230 3.85 -9.44 16.33
CA CYS A 230 4.13 -10.15 17.57
C CYS A 230 2.99 -11.13 17.89
N ASP A 231 3.30 -12.24 18.56
CA ASP A 231 2.34 -13.31 18.85
C ASP A 231 1.22 -12.89 19.81
N ASP A 232 1.47 -11.92 20.69
CA ASP A 232 0.51 -11.34 21.62
C ASP A 232 -0.56 -10.44 20.96
N TYR A 233 -0.43 -10.17 19.66
CA TYR A 233 -1.48 -9.50 18.90
C TYR A 233 -1.82 -10.12 17.55
N ARG A 234 -1.28 -11.30 17.27
CA ARG A 234 -1.59 -12.09 16.06
C ARG A 234 -3.08 -12.10 15.64
N PRO A 235 -4.10 -12.23 16.53
CA PRO A 235 -5.49 -12.33 16.10
C PRO A 235 -6.02 -11.02 15.49
N HIS A 236 -5.56 -9.88 15.99
CA HIS A 236 -5.96 -8.54 15.52
C HIS A 236 -5.70 -8.35 14.02
N TYR A 237 -4.63 -8.96 13.49
CA TYR A 237 -4.31 -8.91 12.06
C TYR A 237 -4.88 -10.10 11.27
N HIS A 238 -4.62 -11.32 11.75
CA HIS A 238 -4.88 -12.51 10.95
C HIS A 238 -6.35 -12.96 10.96
N GLU A 239 -7.01 -12.92 12.12
CA GLU A 239 -8.44 -13.25 12.20
C GLU A 239 -9.27 -12.20 11.46
N MET A 240 -8.90 -10.93 11.57
CA MET A 240 -9.49 -9.85 10.77
C MET A 240 -9.30 -10.10 9.28
N SER A 241 -8.07 -10.33 8.81
CA SER A 241 -7.80 -10.53 7.38
C SER A 241 -8.59 -11.71 6.78
N VAL A 242 -8.71 -12.82 7.52
CA VAL A 242 -9.30 -14.05 6.99
C VAL A 242 -10.79 -14.20 7.32
N HIS A 243 -11.17 -14.02 8.58
CA HIS A 243 -12.54 -14.31 9.03
C HIS A 243 -13.50 -13.15 8.76
N TYR A 244 -13.06 -11.90 8.95
CA TYR A 244 -13.90 -10.75 8.61
C TYR A 244 -14.20 -10.68 7.11
N SER A 245 -13.19 -10.88 6.26
CA SER A 245 -13.39 -10.94 4.80
C SER A 245 -14.29 -12.11 4.38
N ALA A 246 -14.10 -13.30 4.97
CA ALA A 246 -14.91 -14.47 4.65
C ALA A 246 -16.41 -14.29 4.96
N ARG A 247 -16.79 -13.45 5.95
CA ARG A 247 -18.20 -13.19 6.31
C ARG A 247 -19.04 -12.68 5.14
N TYR A 248 -18.42 -12.00 4.20
CA TYR A 248 -19.09 -11.44 3.01
C TYR A 248 -19.35 -12.48 1.91
N LEU A 249 -18.66 -13.64 1.95
CA LEU A 249 -18.85 -14.69 0.96
C LEU A 249 -20.20 -15.39 1.17
N ALA A 250 -20.83 -15.80 0.09
CA ALA A 250 -22.09 -16.54 0.15
C ALA A 250 -21.92 -17.99 0.69
N ASN A 251 -20.73 -18.56 0.55
CA ASN A 251 -20.36 -19.90 0.99
C ASN A 251 -18.99 -19.85 1.67
N PRO A 252 -18.66 -20.79 2.59
CA PRO A 252 -17.35 -20.80 3.21
C PRO A 252 -16.26 -21.02 2.15
N PRO A 253 -15.08 -20.39 2.30
CA PRO A 253 -14.04 -20.38 1.28
C PRO A 253 -13.54 -21.79 0.97
N LYS A 254 -13.26 -22.04 -0.31
CA LYS A 254 -12.71 -23.31 -0.82
C LYS A 254 -11.32 -23.13 -1.39
N ARG A 255 -11.07 -22.03 -2.08
CA ARG A 255 -9.81 -21.72 -2.73
C ARG A 255 -9.32 -20.37 -2.22
N VAL A 256 -8.18 -20.38 -1.54
CA VAL A 256 -7.56 -19.17 -0.99
C VAL A 256 -6.14 -19.05 -1.51
N VAL A 257 -5.73 -17.85 -1.90
CA VAL A 257 -4.32 -17.54 -2.18
C VAL A 257 -3.89 -16.41 -1.28
N PHE A 258 -2.68 -16.52 -0.71
CA PHE A 258 -2.03 -15.45 0.01
C PHE A 258 -0.63 -15.20 -0.57
N VAL A 259 -0.20 -13.95 -0.56
CA VAL A 259 1.09 -13.50 -1.10
C VAL A 259 1.82 -12.74 -0.01
N GLY A 260 3.08 -13.09 0.23
CA GLY A 260 3.75 -12.81 1.50
C GLY A 260 3.26 -13.78 2.57
N GLY A 261 3.06 -13.31 3.81
CA GLY A 261 2.59 -14.16 4.90
C GLY A 261 3.57 -15.27 5.26
N GLY A 262 4.87 -15.00 5.12
CA GLY A 262 5.93 -15.94 5.46
C GLY A 262 5.88 -16.41 6.91
N ASP A 263 5.25 -15.68 7.82
CA ASP A 263 5.00 -16.14 9.20
C ASP A 263 4.04 -17.34 9.30
N SER A 264 3.35 -17.71 8.22
CA SER A 264 2.36 -18.79 8.14
C SER A 264 1.13 -18.62 9.05
N MET A 265 0.91 -17.46 9.64
CA MET A 265 -0.21 -17.21 10.56
C MET A 265 -1.52 -17.01 9.80
N LEU A 266 -1.51 -16.36 8.62
CA LEU A 266 -2.67 -16.36 7.70
C LEU A 266 -3.12 -17.78 7.34
N LEU A 267 -2.16 -18.67 7.06
CA LEU A 267 -2.45 -20.06 6.71
C LEU A 267 -3.19 -20.80 7.82
N HIS A 268 -2.87 -20.53 9.08
CA HIS A 268 -3.54 -21.16 10.23
C HIS A 268 -5.01 -20.77 10.29
N GLU A 269 -5.32 -19.48 10.12
CA GLU A 269 -6.70 -18.99 10.10
C GLU A 269 -7.47 -19.53 8.90
N ILE A 270 -6.83 -19.63 7.72
CA ILE A 270 -7.43 -20.23 6.52
C ILE A 270 -7.78 -21.71 6.76
N LEU A 271 -6.88 -22.47 7.40
CA LEU A 271 -7.07 -23.91 7.63
C LEU A 271 -8.13 -24.23 8.69
N LYS A 272 -8.62 -23.25 9.46
CA LYS A 272 -9.80 -23.41 10.33
C LYS A 272 -11.07 -23.74 9.52
N TYR A 273 -11.12 -23.40 8.22
CA TYR A 273 -12.25 -23.71 7.34
C TYR A 273 -12.16 -25.13 6.76
N PRO A 274 -13.05 -26.07 7.15
CA PRO A 274 -13.01 -27.44 6.64
C PRO A 274 -13.33 -27.54 5.14
N SER A 275 -14.03 -26.53 4.60
CA SER A 275 -14.41 -26.39 3.19
C SER A 275 -13.22 -26.13 2.26
N VAL A 276 -12.07 -25.71 2.79
CA VAL A 276 -10.88 -25.43 1.99
C VAL A 276 -10.46 -26.69 1.24
N GLU A 277 -10.28 -26.53 -0.07
CA GLU A 277 -9.86 -27.53 -1.04
C GLU A 277 -8.45 -27.20 -1.59
N LEU A 278 -8.09 -25.91 -1.64
CA LEU A 278 -6.76 -25.44 -2.06
C LEU A 278 -6.39 -24.14 -1.33
N VAL A 279 -5.17 -24.09 -0.80
CA VAL A 279 -4.48 -22.88 -0.34
C VAL A 279 -3.18 -22.72 -1.11
N VAL A 280 -2.94 -21.57 -1.71
CA VAL A 280 -1.68 -21.24 -2.38
C VAL A 280 -0.97 -20.15 -1.59
N GLY A 281 0.25 -20.42 -1.13
CA GLY A 281 1.13 -19.43 -0.50
C GLY A 281 2.26 -19.05 -1.45
N LEU A 282 2.37 -17.77 -1.79
CA LEU A 282 3.45 -17.22 -2.61
C LEU A 282 4.39 -16.41 -1.70
N GLU A 283 5.61 -16.89 -1.49
CA GLU A 283 6.58 -16.27 -0.58
C GLU A 283 7.95 -16.23 -1.25
N ILE A 284 8.67 -15.12 -1.19
CA ILE A 284 9.99 -15.02 -1.81
C ILE A 284 11.07 -15.67 -0.94
N ASP A 285 10.95 -15.59 0.39
CA ASP A 285 11.98 -15.96 1.34
C ASP A 285 11.56 -17.10 2.26
N GLN A 286 11.93 -18.32 1.88
CA GLN A 286 11.67 -19.50 2.69
C GLN A 286 12.31 -19.45 4.09
N LYS A 287 13.34 -18.60 4.32
CA LYS A 287 13.87 -18.46 5.68
C LYS A 287 12.87 -17.82 6.62
N VAL A 288 12.06 -16.88 6.16
CA VAL A 288 11.01 -16.25 6.99
C VAL A 288 10.07 -17.35 7.51
N VAL A 289 9.60 -18.25 6.64
CA VAL A 289 8.78 -19.41 7.01
C VAL A 289 9.43 -20.30 8.06
N ARG A 290 10.71 -20.63 7.86
CA ARG A 290 11.40 -21.57 8.73
C ARG A 290 11.71 -21.00 10.11
N TYR A 291 12.11 -19.74 10.17
CA TYR A 291 12.41 -19.06 11.42
C TYR A 291 11.13 -18.66 12.16
N SER A 292 10.04 -18.37 11.45
CA SER A 292 8.71 -18.22 12.05
C SER A 292 8.25 -19.50 12.72
N TYR A 293 8.42 -20.67 12.09
CA TYR A 293 8.17 -21.94 12.76
C TYR A 293 9.08 -22.15 13.99
N LYS A 294 10.37 -21.77 13.91
CA LYS A 294 11.32 -21.89 15.02
C LYS A 294 10.90 -21.03 16.23
N HIS A 295 10.42 -19.81 15.99
CA HIS A 295 10.22 -18.82 17.05
C HIS A 295 8.77 -18.54 17.44
N PHE A 296 7.80 -18.86 16.58
CA PHE A 296 6.35 -18.75 16.85
C PHE A 296 5.64 -20.10 16.94
N GLY A 297 6.27 -21.20 16.49
CA GLY A 297 5.57 -22.48 16.31
C GLY A 297 4.58 -22.49 15.14
N SER A 298 4.59 -21.47 14.29
CA SER A 298 3.68 -21.38 13.14
C SER A 298 4.05 -22.39 12.05
N GLN A 299 3.30 -23.49 11.98
CA GLN A 299 3.55 -24.57 11.02
C GLN A 299 3.25 -24.13 9.58
N PRO A 300 4.15 -24.39 8.61
CA PRO A 300 3.89 -24.13 7.19
C PRO A 300 2.98 -25.17 6.52
N HIS A 301 2.67 -26.27 7.21
CA HIS A 301 1.85 -27.37 6.70
C HIS A 301 2.25 -27.90 5.31
N PHE A 302 3.56 -28.03 5.05
CA PHE A 302 4.06 -28.68 3.83
C PHE A 302 3.50 -30.11 3.64
N ASP A 303 3.03 -30.75 4.72
CA ASP A 303 2.40 -32.06 4.72
C ASP A 303 0.92 -32.09 4.34
N ASN A 304 0.25 -30.94 4.27
CA ASN A 304 -1.16 -30.85 3.92
C ASN A 304 -1.34 -30.83 2.40
N GLU A 305 -2.06 -31.80 1.84
CA GLU A 305 -2.29 -31.90 0.40
C GLU A 305 -3.06 -30.73 -0.21
N LYS A 306 -3.81 -29.99 0.62
CA LYS A 306 -4.55 -28.78 0.25
C LYS A 306 -3.64 -27.56 0.13
N VAL A 307 -2.43 -27.59 0.71
CA VAL A 307 -1.52 -26.44 0.78
C VAL A 307 -0.46 -26.55 -0.29
N GLN A 308 -0.24 -25.46 -1.02
CA GLN A 308 0.75 -25.33 -2.06
C GLN A 308 1.60 -24.10 -1.84
N TRP A 309 2.82 -24.30 -1.33
CA TRP A 309 3.81 -23.25 -1.28
C TRP A 309 4.56 -23.12 -2.60
N TRP A 310 4.76 -21.88 -3.04
CA TRP A 310 5.56 -21.50 -4.18
C TRP A 310 6.57 -20.45 -3.74
N PHE A 311 7.81 -20.88 -3.60
CA PHE A 311 8.91 -20.00 -3.22
C PHE A 311 9.51 -19.32 -4.45
N GLY A 312 9.62 -18.00 -4.40
CA GLY A 312 10.23 -17.19 -5.44
C GLY A 312 9.52 -15.86 -5.65
N ASP A 313 10.10 -15.03 -6.52
CA ASP A 313 9.56 -13.72 -6.88
C ASP A 313 8.09 -13.83 -7.36
N ALA A 314 7.19 -13.05 -6.77
CA ALA A 314 5.78 -13.05 -7.12
C ALA A 314 5.53 -12.72 -8.60
N SER A 315 6.34 -11.81 -9.19
CA SER A 315 6.25 -11.47 -10.62
C SER A 315 6.51 -12.67 -11.54
N LYS A 316 7.40 -13.58 -11.12
CA LYS A 316 7.67 -14.83 -11.83
C LYS A 316 6.64 -15.90 -11.47
N SER A 317 6.27 -16.02 -10.21
CA SER A 317 5.32 -17.02 -9.70
C SER A 317 3.95 -16.86 -10.36
N LEU A 318 3.45 -15.64 -10.49
CA LEU A 318 2.15 -15.35 -11.11
C LEU A 318 2.11 -15.76 -12.58
N LEU A 319 3.22 -15.60 -13.31
CA LEU A 319 3.35 -16.07 -14.69
C LEU A 319 3.37 -17.62 -14.79
N MET A 320 3.65 -18.31 -13.69
CA MET A 320 3.79 -19.77 -13.63
C MET A 320 2.56 -20.48 -13.07
N LEU A 321 1.62 -19.75 -12.49
CA LEU A 321 0.39 -20.35 -11.99
C LEU A 321 -0.39 -21.00 -13.15
N PRO A 322 -1.05 -22.15 -12.88
CA PRO A 322 -1.95 -22.78 -13.84
C PRO A 322 -3.02 -21.79 -14.32
N ARG A 323 -3.35 -21.81 -15.60
CA ARG A 323 -4.31 -20.85 -16.16
C ARG A 323 -5.70 -20.95 -15.53
N ASP A 324 -6.11 -22.14 -15.10
CA ASP A 324 -7.38 -22.38 -14.41
C ASP A 324 -7.41 -21.86 -12.95
N TYR A 325 -6.30 -21.31 -12.46
CA TYR A 325 -6.25 -20.60 -11.18
C TYR A 325 -6.83 -19.18 -11.29
N PHE A 326 -6.76 -18.55 -12.45
CA PHE A 326 -7.30 -17.21 -12.68
C PHE A 326 -8.84 -17.24 -12.74
N GLY A 327 -9.49 -16.36 -11.98
CA GLY A 327 -10.94 -16.35 -11.77
C GLY A 327 -11.46 -17.49 -10.88
N SER A 328 -10.61 -18.09 -10.04
CA SER A 328 -10.94 -19.32 -9.29
C SER A 328 -10.79 -19.23 -7.76
N PHE A 329 -10.31 -18.11 -7.21
CA PHE A 329 -10.13 -17.96 -5.76
C PHE A 329 -11.30 -17.24 -5.11
N ASP A 330 -11.78 -17.78 -4.00
CA ASP A 330 -12.82 -17.15 -3.17
C ASP A 330 -12.22 -15.97 -2.38
N LEU A 331 -10.98 -16.12 -1.91
CA LEU A 331 -10.21 -15.09 -1.22
C LEU A 331 -8.80 -14.96 -1.82
N VAL A 332 -8.39 -13.73 -2.10
CA VAL A 332 -7.02 -13.34 -2.47
C VAL A 332 -6.51 -12.37 -1.41
N LEU A 333 -5.54 -12.79 -0.60
CA LEU A 333 -5.00 -12.02 0.52
C LEU A 333 -3.59 -11.51 0.19
N ILE A 334 -3.39 -10.21 0.23
CA ILE A 334 -2.11 -9.57 -0.09
C ILE A 334 -1.50 -9.05 1.19
N ASP A 335 -0.41 -9.71 1.61
CA ASP A 335 0.38 -9.40 2.80
C ASP A 335 1.79 -9.00 2.36
N LEU A 336 1.85 -7.92 1.59
CA LEU A 336 3.06 -7.38 0.97
C LEU A 336 3.20 -5.91 1.32
N SER A 337 4.46 -5.45 1.43
CA SER A 337 4.76 -4.03 1.46
C SER A 337 4.37 -3.35 0.15
N GLU A 338 4.08 -2.06 0.24
CA GLU A 338 3.74 -1.19 -0.89
C GLU A 338 4.72 -1.28 -2.06
N THR A 339 6.03 -1.14 -1.79
CA THR A 339 7.09 -1.13 -2.81
C THR A 339 7.15 -2.40 -3.66
N VAL A 340 6.66 -3.52 -3.13
CA VAL A 340 6.66 -4.79 -3.84
C VAL A 340 5.43 -4.93 -4.71
N THR A 341 4.28 -4.43 -4.27
CA THR A 341 2.96 -4.64 -4.89
C THR A 341 2.82 -3.98 -6.28
N SER A 342 3.59 -2.90 -6.53
CA SER A 342 3.62 -2.16 -7.80
C SER A 342 4.63 -2.68 -8.82
N ASN A 343 5.39 -3.75 -8.51
CA ASN A 343 6.34 -4.32 -9.45
C ASN A 343 5.65 -4.95 -10.66
N ALA A 344 6.23 -4.73 -11.84
CA ALA A 344 5.70 -5.24 -13.10
C ALA A 344 5.76 -6.78 -13.18
N VAL A 345 4.64 -7.38 -13.59
CA VAL A 345 4.52 -8.80 -13.96
C VAL A 345 4.58 -8.95 -15.48
N THR A 346 3.93 -8.04 -16.21
CA THR A 346 3.99 -7.90 -17.67
C THR A 346 4.11 -6.42 -18.04
N GLU A 347 4.16 -6.08 -19.33
CA GLU A 347 4.13 -4.66 -19.76
C GLU A 347 2.83 -3.94 -19.36
N GLU A 348 1.74 -4.67 -19.13
CA GLU A 348 0.40 -4.13 -18.85
C GLU A 348 -0.11 -4.43 -17.43
N LEU A 349 0.56 -5.31 -16.69
CA LEU A 349 0.15 -5.75 -15.36
C LEU A 349 1.28 -5.61 -14.36
N ASP A 350 0.99 -5.00 -13.22
CA ASP A 350 1.76 -5.14 -11.98
C ASP A 350 1.27 -6.36 -11.17
N ILE A 351 1.87 -6.58 -9.99
CA ILE A 351 1.51 -7.68 -9.10
C ILE A 351 0.05 -7.55 -8.65
N LEU A 352 -0.40 -6.35 -8.28
CA LEU A 352 -1.79 -6.13 -7.84
C LEU A 352 -2.81 -6.49 -8.92
N GLY A 353 -2.61 -6.01 -10.15
CA GLY A 353 -3.47 -6.31 -11.30
C GLY A 353 -3.46 -7.80 -11.65
N ALA A 354 -2.30 -8.47 -11.57
CA ALA A 354 -2.22 -9.91 -11.78
C ALA A 354 -2.91 -10.73 -10.68
N LEU A 355 -2.89 -10.26 -9.43
CA LEU A 355 -3.60 -10.88 -8.30
C LEU A 355 -5.11 -10.66 -8.39
N ALA A 356 -5.56 -9.50 -8.85
CA ALA A 356 -6.98 -9.21 -9.10
C ALA A 356 -7.59 -10.21 -10.10
N LEU A 357 -6.81 -10.70 -11.07
CA LEU A 357 -7.25 -11.73 -12.02
C LEU A 357 -7.42 -13.13 -11.40
N LEU A 358 -6.93 -13.39 -10.19
CA LEU A 358 -7.14 -14.67 -9.49
C LEU A 358 -8.53 -14.76 -8.84
N VAL A 359 -9.12 -13.61 -8.51
CA VAL A 359 -10.38 -13.49 -7.77
C VAL A 359 -11.54 -14.01 -8.61
N LYS A 360 -12.40 -14.83 -8.03
CA LYS A 360 -13.70 -15.16 -8.64
C LYS A 360 -14.57 -13.91 -8.78
N PRO A 361 -15.55 -13.89 -9.71
CA PRO A 361 -16.53 -12.80 -9.77
C PRO A 361 -17.25 -12.53 -8.43
N ASP A 362 -17.49 -13.59 -7.65
CA ASP A 362 -18.09 -13.57 -6.30
C ASP A 362 -17.07 -13.77 -5.18
N GLY A 363 -15.78 -13.57 -5.46
CA GLY A 363 -14.71 -13.58 -4.49
C GLY A 363 -14.35 -12.18 -3.98
N ILE A 364 -13.36 -12.15 -3.08
CA ILE A 364 -12.83 -10.93 -2.47
C ILE A 364 -11.32 -10.90 -2.62
N ILE A 365 -10.80 -9.73 -2.97
CA ILE A 365 -9.37 -9.38 -2.81
C ILE A 365 -9.22 -8.46 -1.62
N LEU A 366 -8.20 -8.69 -0.81
CA LEU A 366 -7.89 -7.89 0.38
C LEU A 366 -6.41 -7.53 0.39
N LYS A 367 -6.12 -6.28 0.76
CA LYS A 367 -4.77 -5.82 1.10
C LYS A 367 -4.81 -5.04 2.41
N ASN A 368 -3.84 -5.29 3.28
CA ASN A 368 -3.55 -4.43 4.43
C ASN A 368 -2.97 -3.09 3.95
N GLU A 369 -3.26 -2.00 4.67
CA GLU A 369 -2.90 -0.60 4.35
C GLU A 369 -3.93 0.17 3.51
N VAL A 370 -3.67 1.46 3.31
CA VAL A 370 -4.53 2.45 2.66
C VAL A 370 -4.40 2.33 1.13
N TYR A 371 -4.89 1.23 0.57
CA TYR A 371 -4.85 0.90 -0.88
C TYR A 371 -6.21 1.07 -1.56
N PHE A 372 -7.06 1.91 -1.00
CA PHE A 372 -8.46 1.99 -1.39
C PHE A 372 -8.66 2.50 -2.82
N LYS A 373 -7.89 3.51 -3.26
CA LYS A 373 -8.02 4.09 -4.61
C LYS A 373 -7.70 3.08 -5.72
N PRO A 374 -6.58 2.33 -5.69
CA PRO A 374 -6.36 1.21 -6.59
C PRO A 374 -7.55 0.25 -6.63
N PHE A 375 -8.06 -0.20 -5.47
CA PHE A 375 -9.21 -1.12 -5.46
C PHE A 375 -10.49 -0.50 -6.02
N ALA A 376 -10.82 0.74 -5.68
CA ALA A 376 -11.97 1.46 -6.23
C ALA A 376 -11.89 1.62 -7.76
N SER A 377 -10.68 1.58 -8.34
CA SER A 377 -10.48 1.63 -9.79
C SER A 377 -10.61 0.28 -10.48
N MET A 378 -10.20 -0.83 -9.84
CA MET A 378 -10.13 -2.16 -10.46
C MET A 378 -11.29 -3.09 -10.13
N SER A 379 -12.06 -2.79 -9.08
CA SER A 379 -13.22 -3.57 -8.65
C SER A 379 -14.48 -2.74 -8.71
N LYS A 380 -15.61 -3.40 -9.00
CA LYS A 380 -16.92 -2.73 -9.02
C LYS A 380 -17.35 -2.21 -7.65
N TYR A 381 -17.11 -2.98 -6.60
CA TYR A 381 -17.42 -2.63 -5.22
C TYR A 381 -16.14 -2.71 -4.41
N SER A 382 -15.87 -1.67 -3.64
CA SER A 382 -14.71 -1.62 -2.76
C SER A 382 -15.11 -1.02 -1.42
N VAL A 383 -14.52 -1.53 -0.35
CA VAL A 383 -14.66 -0.99 1.00
C VAL A 383 -13.29 -0.92 1.67
N MET A 384 -13.06 0.15 2.41
CA MET A 384 -11.96 0.25 3.36
C MET A 384 -12.53 0.13 4.75
N VAL A 385 -12.00 -0.81 5.52
CA VAL A 385 -12.33 -0.96 6.92
C VAL A 385 -11.16 -0.57 7.79
N ASN A 386 -11.45 0.12 8.88
CA ASN A 386 -10.47 0.50 9.88
C ASN A 386 -10.80 -0.20 11.19
N TRP A 387 -9.84 -0.96 11.69
CA TRP A 387 -9.96 -1.69 12.93
C TRP A 387 -9.06 -1.06 13.99
N TYR A 388 -9.67 -0.39 14.96
CA TYR A 388 -8.98 0.11 16.15
C TYR A 388 -8.61 -1.07 17.07
N ASP A 389 -7.68 -0.86 18.00
CA ASP A 389 -7.22 -1.87 18.96
C ASP A 389 -6.04 -2.75 18.49
N ASN A 390 -5.25 -2.31 17.51
CA ASN A 390 -4.01 -3.01 17.17
C ASN A 390 -2.89 -2.64 18.16
N PRO A 391 -2.27 -3.56 18.91
CA PRO A 391 -1.34 -3.23 20.00
C PRO A 391 -0.06 -2.49 19.59
N VAL A 392 0.39 -2.61 18.34
CA VAL A 392 1.62 -1.94 17.86
C VAL A 392 1.33 -0.69 17.07
N ILE A 393 0.38 -0.74 16.12
CA ILE A 393 0.07 0.37 15.22
C ILE A 393 -1.24 1.11 15.57
N CYS A 394 -1.87 0.75 16.69
CA CYS A 394 -3.10 1.33 17.28
C CYS A 394 -4.38 1.14 16.45
N ALA A 395 -4.28 1.20 15.12
CA ALA A 395 -5.33 0.85 14.19
C ALA A 395 -4.75 0.18 12.94
N GLN A 396 -5.46 -0.81 12.40
CA GLN A 396 -5.12 -1.48 11.15
C GLN A 396 -6.19 -1.18 10.11
N VAL A 397 -5.74 -0.72 8.95
CA VAL A 397 -6.61 -0.53 7.78
C VAL A 397 -6.54 -1.76 6.86
N MET A 398 -7.69 -2.19 6.36
CA MET A 398 -7.81 -3.22 5.33
C MET A 398 -8.70 -2.72 4.21
N SER A 399 -8.18 -2.77 2.98
CA SER A 399 -8.94 -2.44 1.79
C SER A 399 -9.40 -3.73 1.11
N MET A 400 -10.67 -3.81 0.73
CA MET A 400 -11.29 -4.97 0.08
C MET A 400 -11.97 -4.58 -1.23
N GLY A 401 -11.91 -5.47 -2.22
CA GLY A 401 -12.55 -5.31 -3.52
C GLY A 401 -13.33 -6.57 -3.95
N SER A 402 -14.44 -6.37 -4.65
CA SER A 402 -15.23 -7.43 -5.29
C SER A 402 -15.99 -6.91 -6.51
N ASP A 403 -16.23 -7.75 -7.51
CA ASP A 403 -17.01 -7.39 -8.69
C ASP A 403 -18.51 -7.61 -8.52
N THR A 404 -18.93 -8.41 -7.53
CA THR A 404 -20.35 -8.73 -7.34
C THR A 404 -20.86 -8.55 -5.91
N ILE A 405 -19.98 -8.54 -4.91
CA ILE A 405 -20.37 -8.33 -3.51
C ILE A 405 -20.52 -6.84 -3.23
N ASP A 406 -21.76 -6.38 -3.06
CA ASP A 406 -22.07 -5.03 -2.59
C ASP A 406 -21.90 -4.96 -1.07
N PHE A 407 -20.79 -4.37 -0.62
CA PHE A 407 -20.45 -4.25 0.79
C PHE A 407 -21.47 -3.41 1.59
N LEU A 408 -22.24 -2.51 0.97
CA LEU A 408 -23.29 -1.74 1.68
C LEU A 408 -24.60 -2.50 1.84
N ASN A 409 -24.78 -3.61 1.13
CA ASN A 409 -25.94 -4.49 1.28
C ASN A 409 -25.48 -5.93 1.58
N PRO A 410 -24.68 -6.14 2.64
CA PRO A 410 -24.00 -7.41 2.83
C PRO A 410 -24.98 -8.47 3.33
N THR A 411 -24.76 -9.73 2.91
CA THR A 411 -25.36 -10.88 3.57
C THR A 411 -24.27 -11.58 4.37
N LEU A 412 -23.98 -11.03 5.55
CA LEU A 412 -22.93 -11.56 6.41
C LEU A 412 -23.28 -12.95 6.95
N LYS A 413 -22.28 -13.83 7.06
CA LYS A 413 -22.44 -15.18 7.60
C LYS A 413 -21.26 -15.55 8.49
N ASP A 414 -21.57 -16.06 9.67
CA ASP A 414 -20.59 -16.79 10.46
C ASP A 414 -20.54 -18.25 10.02
N TYR A 415 -19.31 -18.73 9.85
CA TYR A 415 -19.03 -20.11 9.48
C TYR A 415 -18.66 -20.99 10.68
N ASN A 416 -18.87 -20.49 11.91
CA ASN A 416 -18.56 -21.17 13.18
C ASN A 416 -17.12 -21.69 13.22
N VAL A 417 -16.17 -20.85 12.80
CA VAL A 417 -14.74 -21.09 12.98
C VAL A 417 -14.33 -20.51 14.34
N ASP A 418 -13.44 -21.20 15.05
CA ASP A 418 -13.00 -20.74 16.36
C ASP A 418 -12.15 -19.46 16.21
N THR A 419 -12.60 -18.35 16.78
CA THR A 419 -11.89 -17.06 16.84
C THR A 419 -11.51 -16.73 18.29
N LEU A 420 -10.37 -16.06 18.48
CA LEU A 420 -9.91 -15.56 19.77
C LEU A 420 -10.33 -14.11 20.00
N PHE A 421 -10.42 -13.33 18.93
CA PHE A 421 -10.60 -11.89 19.00
C PHE A 421 -11.80 -11.38 18.21
N LEU A 422 -12.03 -11.89 16.99
CA LEU A 422 -13.16 -11.45 16.18
C LEU A 422 -14.49 -11.90 16.81
N PRO A 423 -15.38 -10.98 17.24
CA PRO A 423 -16.67 -11.32 17.86
C PRO A 423 -17.64 -11.93 16.84
N ASP A 424 -18.57 -12.77 17.30
CA ASP A 424 -19.66 -13.33 16.48
C ASP A 424 -20.58 -12.21 15.92
N LEU A 425 -21.18 -12.43 14.75
CA LEU A 425 -22.07 -11.45 14.10
C LEU A 425 -23.30 -11.12 14.95
N ASP A 426 -23.79 -12.07 15.75
CA ASP A 426 -24.93 -11.86 16.65
C ASP A 426 -24.60 -10.87 17.79
N ASP A 427 -23.31 -10.63 18.05
CA ASP A 427 -22.82 -9.69 19.06
C ASP A 427 -22.44 -8.32 18.47
N LEU A 428 -22.52 -8.14 17.14
CA LEU A 428 -22.28 -6.85 16.49
C LEU A 428 -23.54 -5.96 16.56
N ASP A 429 -23.41 -4.78 17.15
CA ASP A 429 -24.48 -3.79 17.20
C ASP A 429 -24.71 -3.13 15.81
N ASP A 430 -23.63 -2.92 15.03
CA ASP A 430 -23.67 -2.39 13.67
C ASP A 430 -22.68 -3.14 12.75
N PRO A 431 -23.14 -3.77 11.64
CA PRO A 431 -22.25 -4.43 10.69
C PRO A 431 -21.31 -3.48 9.91
N PHE A 432 -21.54 -2.17 10.01
CA PHE A 432 -20.77 -1.12 9.33
C PHE A 432 -19.86 -0.34 10.28
N GLU A 433 -19.77 -0.70 11.56
CA GLU A 433 -18.96 0.01 12.58
C GLU A 433 -17.50 0.26 12.14
N LEU A 434 -16.95 -0.66 11.34
CA LEU A 434 -15.56 -0.59 10.88
C LEU A 434 -15.39 0.11 9.53
N TYR A 435 -16.48 0.53 8.87
CA TYR A 435 -16.42 1.07 7.52
C TYR A 435 -15.87 2.49 7.57
N HIS A 436 -14.80 2.73 6.83
CA HIS A 436 -14.25 4.06 6.64
C HIS A 436 -14.62 4.61 5.27
N ASP A 437 -14.22 3.91 4.20
CA ASP A 437 -14.52 4.29 2.82
C ASP A 437 -15.32 3.21 2.09
N TYR A 438 -16.14 3.63 1.14
CA TYR A 438 -16.84 2.75 0.22
C TYR A 438 -16.91 3.38 -1.17
N ALA A 439 -16.78 2.56 -2.20
CA ALA A 439 -16.87 2.98 -3.58
C ALA A 439 -17.60 1.92 -4.41
N LYS A 440 -18.53 2.41 -5.24
CA LYS A 440 -19.20 1.64 -6.28
C LYS A 440 -18.85 2.23 -7.64
N ASN A 441 -17.90 1.58 -8.30
CA ASN A 441 -17.45 1.99 -9.61
C ASN A 441 -18.39 1.44 -10.70
N THR A 442 -19.01 2.35 -11.46
CA THR A 442 -19.89 1.99 -12.58
C THR A 442 -19.18 1.89 -13.92
N THR A 443 -17.92 2.32 -13.97
CA THR A 443 -17.11 2.36 -15.20
C THR A 443 -15.97 1.37 -15.18
N SER A 444 -15.61 0.80 -14.02
CA SER A 444 -14.69 -0.32 -13.92
C SER A 444 -15.27 -1.50 -14.70
N ALA A 445 -14.65 -1.79 -15.83
CA ALA A 445 -14.67 -3.15 -16.34
C ALA A 445 -13.94 -4.04 -15.31
N PRO A 446 -14.31 -5.33 -15.17
CA PRO A 446 -13.46 -6.29 -14.50
C PRO A 446 -12.02 -6.13 -15.01
N THR A 447 -11.01 -6.30 -14.15
CA THR A 447 -9.61 -6.24 -14.60
C THR A 447 -9.44 -7.17 -15.80
N CYS A 448 -9.24 -6.59 -16.99
CA CYS A 448 -9.31 -7.31 -18.24
C CYS A 448 -7.92 -7.38 -18.86
N TYR A 449 -7.35 -8.58 -18.81
CA TYR A 449 -6.12 -8.94 -19.50
C TYR A 449 -6.38 -9.97 -20.60
N THR A 450 -6.27 -9.54 -21.85
CA THR A 450 -6.24 -10.46 -22.99
C THR A 450 -4.80 -10.84 -23.27
N ASN A 451 -4.48 -12.13 -23.12
CA ASN A 451 -3.16 -12.65 -23.49
C ASN A 451 -2.77 -12.16 -24.88
N HIS A 452 -1.64 -11.46 -24.97
CA HIS A 452 -1.06 -11.08 -26.25
C HIS A 452 -0.74 -12.32 -27.09
N ASP A 453 -0.90 -12.17 -28.41
CA ASP A 453 -0.73 -13.16 -29.47
C ASP A 453 0.37 -14.20 -29.15
N GLU A 454 0.12 -15.48 -29.50
CA GLU A 454 1.12 -16.55 -29.45
C GLU A 454 2.40 -16.10 -30.17
N GLY A 455 3.38 -15.61 -29.41
CA GLY A 455 4.63 -15.12 -29.94
C GLY A 455 5.22 -16.14 -30.91
N THR A 456 5.78 -15.68 -32.02
CA THR A 456 6.50 -16.59 -32.92
C THR A 456 7.81 -17.10 -32.29
N THR A 457 8.25 -16.46 -31.21
CA THR A 457 9.52 -16.68 -30.51
C THR A 457 9.29 -16.89 -29.02
N GLN A 458 9.98 -17.87 -28.44
CA GLN A 458 10.04 -18.07 -26.99
C GLN A 458 10.86 -16.92 -26.37
N VAL A 459 10.26 -16.17 -25.43
CA VAL A 459 10.87 -14.98 -24.81
C VAL A 459 11.58 -15.32 -23.49
N GLY A 460 11.14 -16.38 -22.81
CA GLY A 460 11.73 -16.85 -21.56
C GLY A 460 11.78 -18.37 -21.45
N SER A 461 12.52 -18.86 -20.46
CA SER A 461 12.72 -20.26 -20.14
C SER A 461 12.33 -20.52 -18.69
N PRO A 462 11.03 -20.52 -18.34
CA PRO A 462 10.64 -20.72 -16.95
C PRO A 462 10.78 -22.20 -16.53
N GLY A 463 10.93 -22.42 -15.23
CA GLY A 463 10.97 -23.74 -14.61
C GLY A 463 10.29 -23.79 -13.24
N ILE A 464 9.98 -25.00 -12.80
CA ILE A 464 9.43 -25.25 -11.47
C ILE A 464 10.15 -26.46 -10.87
N LEU A 465 10.77 -26.26 -9.71
CA LEU A 465 11.32 -27.32 -8.89
C LEU A 465 10.33 -27.67 -7.78
N LEU A 466 9.73 -28.85 -7.83
CA LEU A 466 8.94 -29.41 -6.74
C LEU A 466 9.85 -30.24 -5.83
N ILE A 467 9.95 -29.83 -4.57
CA ILE A 467 10.56 -30.60 -3.50
C ILE A 467 9.48 -31.48 -2.89
N LEU A 468 9.75 -32.77 -2.78
CA LEU A 468 8.80 -33.76 -2.28
C LEU A 468 9.50 -34.74 -1.34
N GLU A 469 9.00 -34.86 -0.12
CA GLU A 469 9.49 -35.79 0.89
C GLU A 469 8.46 -36.91 1.07
N ALA A 470 8.84 -38.16 0.83
CA ALA A 470 7.99 -39.32 1.03
C ALA A 470 8.48 -40.12 2.25
N GLU A 471 7.62 -40.24 3.26
CA GLU A 471 7.90 -40.99 4.49
C GLU A 471 7.13 -42.31 4.54
N LYS A 472 7.54 -43.23 5.42
CA LYS A 472 6.86 -44.53 5.64
C LYS A 472 6.72 -45.36 4.34
N THR A 473 7.72 -45.28 3.46
CA THR A 473 7.74 -46.02 2.19
C THR A 473 7.47 -47.52 2.39
N ALA A 474 6.85 -48.14 1.40
CA ALA A 474 6.50 -49.55 1.39
C ALA A 474 7.43 -50.41 0.52
N VAL A 475 8.18 -49.77 -0.39
CA VAL A 475 9.16 -50.42 -1.25
C VAL A 475 10.51 -50.60 -0.56
N ASP A 476 11.31 -51.57 -1.03
CA ASP A 476 12.69 -51.76 -0.57
C ASP A 476 13.60 -50.69 -1.20
N LEU A 477 13.89 -49.65 -0.42
CA LEU A 477 14.73 -48.53 -0.85
C LEU A 477 16.23 -48.88 -0.97
N ALA A 478 16.67 -50.05 -0.49
CA ALA A 478 18.05 -50.51 -0.65
C ALA A 478 18.29 -51.12 -2.04
N ASP A 479 17.24 -51.57 -2.73
CA ASP A 479 17.32 -52.03 -4.12
C ASP A 479 17.11 -50.85 -5.09
N ALA A 480 18.18 -50.08 -5.28
CA ALA A 480 18.13 -48.88 -6.13
C ALA A 480 17.80 -49.16 -7.60
N ASP A 481 18.11 -50.36 -8.11
CA ASP A 481 17.80 -50.74 -9.48
C ASP A 481 16.29 -51.01 -9.64
N ALA A 482 15.69 -51.73 -8.68
CA ALA A 482 14.24 -51.93 -8.64
C ALA A 482 13.48 -50.62 -8.43
N LEU A 483 13.98 -49.74 -7.55
CA LEU A 483 13.41 -48.41 -7.35
C LEU A 483 13.44 -47.61 -8.65
N LYS A 484 14.58 -47.58 -9.36
CA LYS A 484 14.70 -46.91 -10.66
C LYS A 484 13.67 -47.42 -11.65
N ASP A 485 13.49 -48.73 -11.79
CA ASP A 485 12.50 -49.31 -12.72
C ASP A 485 11.05 -48.90 -12.34
N ILE A 486 10.71 -48.89 -11.05
CA ILE A 486 9.39 -48.50 -10.54
C ILE A 486 9.12 -47.00 -10.82
N LEU A 487 10.09 -46.12 -10.51
CA LEU A 487 9.96 -44.69 -10.72
C LEU A 487 9.89 -44.34 -12.22
N THR A 488 10.71 -44.99 -13.05
CA THR A 488 10.66 -44.85 -14.50
C THR A 488 9.28 -45.23 -15.05
N GLY A 489 8.73 -46.37 -14.64
CA GLY A 489 7.39 -46.78 -15.05
C GLY A 489 6.31 -45.76 -14.66
N ALA A 490 6.35 -45.24 -13.43
CA ALA A 490 5.41 -44.22 -12.97
C ALA A 490 5.48 -42.92 -13.79
N LEU A 491 6.69 -42.48 -14.18
CA LEU A 491 6.87 -41.28 -15.01
C LEU A 491 6.41 -41.49 -16.46
N GLU A 492 6.63 -42.69 -17.02
CA GLU A 492 6.16 -43.04 -18.37
C GLU A 492 4.62 -43.15 -18.43
N GLU A 493 3.97 -43.59 -17.36
CA GLU A 493 2.50 -43.63 -17.24
C GLU A 493 1.87 -42.23 -17.26
N GLU A 494 2.55 -41.21 -16.70
CA GLU A 494 2.20 -39.79 -16.82
C GLU A 494 2.57 -39.20 -18.21
N GLY A 495 3.10 -40.04 -19.10
CA GLY A 495 3.47 -39.69 -20.47
C GLY A 495 4.68 -38.78 -20.56
N LEU A 496 5.63 -38.87 -19.61
CA LEU A 496 6.93 -38.20 -19.70
C LEU A 496 7.91 -39.04 -20.52
N LYS A 497 8.84 -38.38 -21.20
CA LYS A 497 9.82 -39.06 -22.06
C LYS A 497 11.17 -39.18 -21.37
N VAL A 498 11.48 -40.39 -20.92
CA VAL A 498 12.79 -40.72 -20.32
C VAL A 498 13.90 -40.70 -21.36
N VAL A 499 14.95 -39.93 -21.06
CA VAL A 499 16.15 -39.76 -21.89
C VAL A 499 17.29 -40.62 -21.33
N SER A 500 17.50 -40.58 -20.02
CA SER A 500 18.55 -41.33 -19.33
C SER A 500 18.14 -41.64 -17.90
N THR A 501 18.69 -42.72 -17.36
CA THR A 501 18.56 -43.09 -15.95
C THR A 501 19.94 -43.41 -15.40
N ASP A 502 20.25 -42.96 -14.19
CA ASP A 502 21.49 -43.26 -13.49
C ASP A 502 21.21 -43.67 -12.04
N VAL A 503 22.03 -44.58 -11.52
CA VAL A 503 21.93 -45.08 -10.14
C VAL A 503 23.30 -44.99 -9.49
N ASN A 504 23.43 -44.13 -8.49
CA ASN A 504 24.63 -44.05 -7.65
C ASN A 504 24.34 -44.67 -6.28
N LYS A 505 24.99 -45.80 -5.98
CA LYS A 505 24.89 -46.50 -4.69
C LYS A 505 25.95 -45.95 -3.73
N LEU A 506 25.52 -45.46 -2.58
CA LEU A 506 26.38 -44.93 -1.52
C LEU A 506 26.83 -46.05 -0.57
N VAL A 507 27.81 -45.75 0.29
CA VAL A 507 28.51 -46.75 1.13
C VAL A 507 27.62 -47.37 2.22
N ASP A 508 26.49 -46.75 2.54
CA ASP A 508 25.57 -47.08 3.63
C ASP A 508 24.18 -47.52 3.13
N ASN A 509 24.14 -48.20 1.97
CA ASN A 509 22.92 -48.66 1.28
C ASN A 509 21.97 -47.56 0.80
N ARG A 510 22.28 -46.29 1.07
CA ARG A 510 21.61 -45.16 0.45
C ARG A 510 21.94 -45.09 -1.03
N SER A 511 21.09 -44.46 -1.80
CA SER A 511 21.28 -44.32 -3.23
C SER A 511 20.68 -43.02 -3.75
N PHE A 512 21.28 -42.53 -4.84
CA PHE A 512 20.67 -41.54 -5.71
C PHE A 512 20.20 -42.22 -6.98
N VAL A 513 18.92 -42.04 -7.31
CA VAL A 513 18.32 -42.47 -8.58
C VAL A 513 17.96 -41.23 -9.36
N SER A 514 18.62 -41.02 -10.49
CA SER A 514 18.46 -39.83 -11.33
C SER A 514 17.81 -40.23 -12.64
N ILE A 515 16.70 -39.58 -12.99
CA ILE A 515 15.94 -39.83 -14.21
C ILE A 515 15.88 -38.50 -14.99
N ILE A 516 16.58 -38.45 -16.12
CA ILE A 516 16.57 -37.30 -17.03
C ILE A 516 15.44 -37.51 -18.02
N LEU A 517 14.57 -36.51 -18.13
CA LEU A 517 13.41 -36.47 -19.00
C LEU A 517 13.61 -35.43 -20.11
N SER A 518 12.78 -35.45 -21.14
CA SER A 518 12.77 -34.37 -22.13
C SER A 518 12.17 -33.08 -21.56
N GLU A 519 11.28 -33.22 -20.57
CA GLU A 519 10.51 -32.17 -19.91
C GLU A 519 11.17 -31.63 -18.62
N GLY A 520 12.18 -32.34 -18.10
CA GLY A 520 12.72 -32.08 -16.78
C GLY A 520 13.73 -33.13 -16.28
N TYR A 521 13.93 -33.18 -14.97
CA TYR A 521 14.57 -34.31 -14.30
C TYR A 521 13.85 -34.66 -12.99
N VAL A 522 14.01 -35.92 -12.58
CA VAL A 522 13.61 -36.41 -11.26
C VAL A 522 14.82 -37.03 -10.56
N VAL A 523 15.06 -36.65 -9.32
CA VAL A 523 16.11 -37.24 -8.47
C VAL A 523 15.47 -37.80 -7.23
N ALA A 524 15.60 -39.10 -6.99
CA ALA A 524 15.17 -39.75 -5.76
C ALA A 524 16.40 -40.06 -4.89
N ARG A 525 16.32 -39.72 -3.60
CA ARG A 525 17.37 -39.92 -2.61
C ARG A 525 16.84 -40.83 -1.52
N THR A 526 17.50 -41.96 -1.28
CA THR A 526 16.98 -42.98 -0.36
C THR A 526 17.66 -42.95 1.01
N GLU A 527 16.85 -43.15 2.05
CA GLU A 527 17.29 -43.51 3.40
C GLU A 527 16.57 -44.79 3.84
N PRO A 528 17.10 -45.97 3.45
CA PRO A 528 16.42 -47.24 3.69
C PRO A 528 16.15 -47.52 5.18
N GLU A 529 17.05 -47.13 6.08
CA GLU A 529 16.89 -47.34 7.54
C GLU A 529 15.69 -46.60 8.12
N HIS A 530 15.21 -45.56 7.45
CA HIS A 530 14.12 -44.70 7.91
C HIS A 530 12.85 -44.80 7.05
N ASN A 531 12.82 -45.66 6.03
CA ASN A 531 11.73 -45.74 5.04
C ASN A 531 11.38 -44.35 4.48
N TYR A 532 12.42 -43.59 4.12
CA TYR A 532 12.31 -42.23 3.62
C TYR A 532 12.92 -42.11 2.24
N CYS A 533 12.21 -41.43 1.34
CA CYS A 533 12.69 -41.09 0.01
C CYS A 533 12.38 -39.62 -0.29
N GLY A 534 13.43 -38.82 -0.49
CA GLY A 534 13.31 -37.42 -0.89
C GLY A 534 13.47 -37.26 -2.40
N PHE A 535 12.61 -36.46 -3.00
CA PHE A 535 12.59 -36.18 -4.43
C PHE A 535 12.90 -34.72 -4.75
N ASP A 536 13.58 -34.51 -5.87
CA ASP A 536 13.58 -33.25 -6.62
C ASP A 536 12.90 -33.53 -7.96
N ILE A 537 11.86 -32.77 -8.29
CA ILE A 537 11.14 -32.88 -9.56
C ILE A 537 11.23 -31.52 -10.25
N HIS A 538 12.24 -31.34 -11.10
CA HIS A 538 12.47 -30.08 -11.80
C HIS A 538 11.93 -30.16 -13.23
N PHE A 539 10.86 -29.42 -13.53
CA PHE A 539 10.31 -29.31 -14.88
C PHE A 539 10.66 -27.97 -15.50
N TRP A 540 11.02 -28.00 -16.78
CA TRP A 540 11.17 -26.83 -17.65
C TRP A 540 10.13 -26.78 -18.77
N SER A 541 9.26 -27.80 -18.84
CA SER A 541 8.10 -27.83 -19.71
C SER A 541 7.05 -28.82 -19.21
N SER A 542 5.87 -28.82 -19.81
CA SER A 542 4.76 -29.70 -19.40
C SER A 542 4.34 -29.53 -17.93
N PHE A 543 4.37 -28.30 -17.41
CA PHE A 543 4.16 -27.98 -15.99
C PHE A 543 2.86 -28.55 -15.41
N HIS A 544 1.80 -28.58 -16.22
CA HIS A 544 0.48 -29.14 -15.86
C HIS A 544 0.52 -30.62 -15.41
N LYS A 545 1.60 -31.36 -15.72
CA LYS A 545 1.76 -32.76 -15.30
C LYS A 545 2.33 -32.91 -13.89
N GLN A 546 2.86 -31.85 -13.28
CA GLN A 546 3.63 -31.93 -12.04
C GLN A 546 2.81 -32.54 -10.87
N GLU A 547 1.52 -32.22 -10.74
CA GLU A 547 0.66 -32.82 -9.71
C GLU A 547 0.30 -34.30 -9.98
N GLY A 548 0.17 -34.69 -11.25
CA GLY A 548 0.04 -36.10 -11.63
C GLY A 548 1.27 -36.88 -11.21
N VAL A 549 2.45 -36.35 -11.54
CA VAL A 549 3.76 -36.94 -11.23
C VAL A 549 4.00 -37.04 -9.73
N LYS A 550 3.69 -35.99 -8.96
CA LYS A 550 3.75 -36.02 -7.49
C LYS A 550 2.94 -37.20 -6.95
N ARG A 551 1.68 -37.35 -7.36
CA ARG A 551 0.81 -38.45 -6.91
C ARG A 551 1.34 -39.82 -7.33
N SER A 552 1.78 -39.95 -8.57
CA SER A 552 2.27 -41.23 -9.12
C SER A 552 3.58 -41.68 -8.49
N LEU A 553 4.51 -40.76 -8.20
CA LEU A 553 5.75 -41.07 -7.46
C LEU A 553 5.48 -41.46 -6.00
N LEU A 554 4.56 -40.75 -5.30
CA LEU A 554 4.15 -41.13 -3.95
C LEU A 554 3.50 -42.51 -3.92
N ALA A 555 2.56 -42.78 -4.83
CA ALA A 555 1.92 -44.09 -4.95
C ALA A 555 2.95 -45.20 -5.22
N ALA A 556 3.95 -44.92 -6.05
CA ALA A 556 5.00 -45.85 -6.40
C ALA A 556 5.87 -46.26 -5.19
N VAL A 557 6.15 -45.35 -4.26
CA VAL A 557 7.03 -45.63 -3.11
C VAL A 557 6.30 -45.90 -1.79
N GLN A 558 5.07 -45.41 -1.59
CA GLN A 558 4.31 -45.55 -0.33
C GLN A 558 3.15 -46.54 -0.38
N GLY A 559 2.62 -46.87 -1.57
CA GLY A 559 1.38 -47.65 -1.68
C GLY A 559 0.17 -46.91 -1.10
N GLU A 560 -0.57 -47.53 -0.18
CA GLU A 560 -1.77 -46.93 0.47
C GLU A 560 -1.46 -45.98 1.65
N ARG A 561 -0.18 -45.76 1.98
CA ARG A 561 0.23 -44.91 3.13
C ARG A 561 0.39 -43.46 2.67
N SER A 562 -0.22 -42.50 3.36
CA SER A 562 -0.09 -41.06 3.07
C SER A 562 0.71 -40.36 4.17
N SER A 563 2.01 -40.10 3.92
CA SER A 563 2.85 -39.30 4.81
C SER A 563 3.91 -38.62 3.97
N SER A 564 3.61 -37.42 3.48
CA SER A 564 4.51 -36.70 2.58
C SER A 564 4.50 -35.22 2.89
N SER A 565 5.57 -34.51 2.54
CA SER A 565 5.62 -33.05 2.55
C SER A 565 6.07 -32.52 1.20
N ALA A 566 5.57 -31.37 0.77
CA ALA A 566 5.96 -30.79 -0.52
C ALA A 566 5.85 -29.27 -0.54
N PHE A 567 6.72 -28.65 -1.35
CA PHE A 567 6.66 -27.25 -1.72
C PHE A 567 7.37 -27.03 -3.05
N ARG A 568 7.08 -25.92 -3.73
CA ARG A 568 7.70 -25.56 -5.01
C ARG A 568 8.66 -24.40 -4.85
N ILE A 569 9.66 -24.37 -5.70
CA ILE A 569 10.54 -23.24 -5.93
C ILE A 569 10.41 -22.88 -7.41
N ILE A 570 10.12 -21.61 -7.71
CA ILE A 570 10.20 -21.08 -9.07
C ILE A 570 11.67 -21.10 -9.47
N ALA A 571 11.98 -21.76 -10.58
CA ALA A 571 13.34 -21.95 -11.06
C ALA A 571 13.44 -21.57 -12.55
N GLY A 572 14.64 -21.66 -13.12
CA GLY A 572 14.87 -21.55 -14.55
C GLY A 572 14.54 -22.84 -15.30
N GLY A 573 14.40 -22.72 -16.60
CA GLY A 573 14.05 -23.81 -17.50
C GLY A 573 14.90 -23.81 -18.76
N MET A 574 14.34 -24.30 -19.84
CA MET A 574 15.08 -24.60 -21.07
C MET A 574 14.44 -23.92 -22.26
N PHE A 575 15.24 -23.26 -23.09
CA PHE A 575 14.77 -22.77 -24.37
C PHE A 575 14.75 -23.87 -25.43
N GLY A 576 13.96 -23.68 -26.48
CA GLY A 576 13.93 -24.57 -27.65
C GLY A 576 13.18 -25.89 -27.41
N VAL A 577 12.49 -26.03 -26.29
CA VAL A 577 11.70 -27.22 -25.95
C VAL A 577 10.44 -27.26 -26.80
N SER A 578 10.14 -28.38 -27.45
CA SER A 578 9.03 -28.46 -28.42
C SER A 578 7.63 -28.11 -27.89
N THR A 579 7.41 -28.21 -26.56
CA THR A 579 6.12 -27.98 -25.91
C THR A 579 5.92 -26.55 -25.39
N TRP A 580 6.91 -25.65 -25.52
CA TRP A 580 6.85 -24.33 -24.88
C TRP A 580 5.56 -23.55 -25.20
N LYS A 581 5.05 -23.65 -26.43
CA LYS A 581 3.78 -23.01 -26.83
C LYS A 581 2.56 -23.57 -26.11
N ASP A 582 2.54 -24.88 -25.85
CA ASP A 582 1.48 -25.50 -25.06
C ASP A 582 1.54 -25.05 -23.60
N ASP A 583 2.75 -24.85 -23.09
CA ASP A 583 2.96 -24.37 -21.72
C ASP A 583 2.51 -22.91 -21.58
N GLU A 584 2.87 -22.01 -22.51
CA GLU A 584 2.36 -20.62 -22.56
C GLU A 584 0.82 -20.56 -22.56
N ARG A 585 0.15 -21.46 -23.29
CA ARG A 585 -1.31 -21.49 -23.35
C ARG A 585 -1.98 -21.90 -22.03
N ARG A 586 -1.23 -22.54 -21.13
CA ARG A 586 -1.72 -23.18 -19.91
C ARG A 586 -1.26 -22.50 -18.62
N ARG A 587 -0.46 -21.44 -18.71
CA ARG A 587 0.06 -20.69 -17.56
C ARG A 587 -0.24 -19.20 -17.68
N GLY A 588 -0.01 -18.48 -16.59
CA GLY A 588 0.04 -17.03 -16.58
C GLY A 588 -1.32 -16.35 -16.53
N PRO A 589 -1.32 -15.03 -16.26
CA PRO A 589 -2.55 -14.29 -16.08
C PRO A 589 -3.41 -14.38 -17.33
N SER A 590 -4.68 -14.70 -17.13
CA SER A 590 -5.67 -14.72 -18.19
C SER A 590 -7.04 -14.36 -17.64
N THR A 591 -7.87 -13.76 -18.49
CA THR A 591 -9.24 -13.39 -18.14
C THR A 591 -10.23 -14.55 -18.19
N THR A 592 -11.30 -14.41 -17.43
CA THR A 592 -12.58 -15.09 -17.65
C THR A 592 -13.42 -14.35 -18.70
N GLU A 593 -14.27 -15.05 -19.47
CA GLU A 593 -15.19 -14.42 -20.43
C GLU A 593 -16.08 -13.36 -19.75
N GLY A 594 -16.10 -12.11 -20.26
CA GLY A 594 -16.88 -11.02 -19.66
C GLY A 594 -16.39 -9.59 -19.91
N CYS A 595 -15.32 -9.38 -20.68
CA CYS A 595 -14.74 -8.07 -20.99
C CYS A 595 -15.53 -7.26 -22.03
N ASP A 596 -16.81 -6.99 -21.78
CA ASP A 596 -17.60 -6.08 -22.60
C ASP A 596 -18.40 -5.14 -21.70
N THR A 597 -18.02 -3.86 -21.69
CA THR A 597 -18.85 -2.82 -21.08
C THR A 597 -18.79 -1.55 -21.92
N SER A 598 -19.88 -1.29 -22.63
CA SER A 598 -20.25 0.06 -23.03
C SER A 598 -20.79 0.78 -21.79
N VAL A 599 -20.19 1.91 -21.45
CA VAL A 599 -20.66 2.78 -20.38
C VAL A 599 -21.59 3.81 -21.02
N ASP A 600 -22.88 3.74 -20.70
CA ASP A 600 -23.81 4.79 -21.08
C ASP A 600 -23.54 6.02 -20.20
N ALA A 601 -23.16 7.13 -20.84
CA ALA A 601 -23.09 8.42 -20.17
C ALA A 601 -24.50 8.79 -19.66
N VAL A 602 -24.66 8.83 -18.34
CA VAL A 602 -25.93 9.23 -17.72
C VAL A 602 -26.07 10.74 -17.85
N SER A 603 -27.10 11.19 -18.57
CA SER A 603 -27.50 12.60 -18.61
C SER A 603 -28.40 12.87 -17.42
N TYR A 604 -27.93 13.65 -16.46
CA TYR A 604 -28.74 14.12 -15.34
C TYR A 604 -29.70 15.23 -15.78
N LYS A 605 -30.91 15.21 -15.25
CA LYS A 605 -31.93 16.26 -15.36
C LYS A 605 -32.73 16.19 -14.07
N ALA A 606 -32.80 17.28 -13.32
CA ALA A 606 -33.39 17.24 -11.98
C ALA A 606 -34.66 18.09 -11.89
N LYS A 607 -35.69 17.57 -11.24
CA LYS A 607 -36.88 18.34 -10.82
C LYS A 607 -36.61 18.95 -9.44
N GLN A 608 -36.78 20.26 -9.33
CA GLN A 608 -36.56 20.98 -8.07
C GLN A 608 -37.42 20.44 -6.90
N SER A 609 -38.64 19.98 -7.17
CA SER A 609 -39.50 19.37 -6.16
C SER A 609 -38.89 18.10 -5.55
N SER A 610 -38.19 17.31 -6.38
CA SER A 610 -37.53 16.07 -5.98
C SER A 610 -36.29 16.38 -5.13
N ILE A 611 -35.48 17.35 -5.56
CA ILE A 611 -34.35 17.88 -4.78
C ILE A 611 -34.83 18.35 -3.40
N ASN A 612 -35.83 19.23 -3.33
CA ASN A 612 -36.31 19.77 -2.06
C ASN A 612 -36.83 18.66 -1.11
N SER A 613 -37.52 17.65 -1.66
CA SER A 613 -38.00 16.51 -0.87
C SER A 613 -36.85 15.67 -0.32
N VAL A 614 -35.83 15.40 -1.13
CA VAL A 614 -34.66 14.60 -0.75
C VAL A 614 -33.79 15.35 0.27
N THR A 615 -33.46 16.61 -0.01
CA THR A 615 -32.69 17.48 0.89
C THR A 615 -33.37 17.60 2.25
N GLY A 616 -34.69 17.77 2.27
CA GLY A 616 -35.45 17.81 3.52
C GLY A 616 -35.30 16.51 4.31
N GLU A 617 -35.32 15.36 3.66
CA GLU A 617 -35.29 14.06 4.33
C GLU A 617 -33.88 13.67 4.81
N ILE A 618 -32.83 14.09 4.10
CA ILE A 618 -31.45 13.99 4.59
C ILE A 618 -31.26 14.69 5.95
N THR A 619 -32.01 15.77 6.24
CA THR A 619 -31.91 16.43 7.55
C THR A 619 -32.32 15.53 8.73
N LYS A 620 -32.95 14.37 8.47
CA LYS A 620 -33.31 13.39 9.51
C LYS A 620 -32.14 12.53 9.98
N LEU A 621 -31.00 12.54 9.28
CA LEU A 621 -29.75 11.95 9.76
C LEU A 621 -29.23 12.69 11.02
N ILE A 622 -29.72 13.90 11.32
CA ILE A 622 -29.38 14.58 12.57
C ILE A 622 -30.48 14.35 13.60
N ASP A 623 -30.08 13.75 14.73
CA ASP A 623 -30.93 13.57 15.89
C ASP A 623 -31.29 14.90 16.57
N GLY A 624 -32.56 15.30 16.49
CA GLY A 624 -33.08 16.49 17.16
C GLY A 624 -34.45 16.99 16.69
N HIS A 625 -35.04 17.90 17.48
CA HIS A 625 -36.23 18.66 17.10
C HIS A 625 -35.86 20.14 16.95
N ALA A 626 -36.36 20.78 15.89
CA ALA A 626 -36.15 22.20 15.57
C ALA A 626 -34.73 22.57 15.07
N LEU A 627 -34.23 21.81 14.09
CA LEU A 627 -32.96 22.06 13.39
C LEU A 627 -32.93 23.45 12.74
N LYS A 628 -31.74 24.05 12.74
CA LYS A 628 -31.49 25.34 12.10
C LYS A 628 -30.71 25.15 10.80
N VAL A 629 -31.27 25.66 9.71
CA VAL A 629 -30.76 25.44 8.36
C VAL A 629 -30.27 26.77 7.76
N ALA A 630 -29.03 26.79 7.29
CA ALA A 630 -28.51 27.82 6.39
C ALA A 630 -28.73 27.36 4.95
N VAL A 631 -29.29 28.22 4.09
CA VAL A 631 -29.48 27.95 2.66
C VAL A 631 -28.68 28.97 1.87
N LEU A 632 -27.65 28.51 1.17
CA LEU A 632 -26.88 29.35 0.25
C LEU A 632 -27.67 29.54 -1.04
N CYS A 633 -28.09 30.78 -1.29
CA CYS A 633 -28.83 31.20 -2.47
C CYS A 633 -27.92 31.94 -3.47
N GLY A 634 -28.24 31.83 -4.76
CA GLY A 634 -27.69 32.71 -5.78
C GLY A 634 -28.58 33.92 -6.07
N ASP A 635 -28.52 34.40 -7.31
CA ASP A 635 -29.19 35.64 -7.71
C ASP A 635 -30.73 35.50 -7.85
N ASP A 636 -31.23 34.29 -8.08
CA ASP A 636 -32.68 34.02 -8.13
C ASP A 636 -33.27 33.76 -6.74
N MET A 637 -33.35 34.84 -5.97
CA MET A 637 -33.88 34.81 -4.60
C MET A 637 -35.35 34.35 -4.52
N ALA A 638 -36.16 34.56 -5.56
CA ALA A 638 -37.56 34.14 -5.54
C ALA A 638 -37.68 32.61 -5.57
N THR A 639 -36.87 31.95 -6.41
CA THR A 639 -36.78 30.49 -6.45
C THR A 639 -36.17 29.95 -5.16
N CYS A 640 -35.08 30.55 -4.66
CA CYS A 640 -34.45 30.11 -3.41
C CYS A 640 -35.41 30.22 -2.21
N GLU A 641 -36.17 31.32 -2.08
CA GLU A 641 -37.17 31.45 -1.02
C GLU A 641 -38.28 30.39 -1.11
N SER A 642 -38.70 30.03 -2.33
CA SER A 642 -39.65 28.94 -2.54
C SER A 642 -39.08 27.60 -2.06
N ASN A 643 -37.82 27.30 -2.37
CA ASN A 643 -37.13 26.09 -1.91
C ASN A 643 -36.97 26.08 -0.38
N SER A 644 -36.53 27.19 0.21
CA SER A 644 -36.42 27.36 1.67
C SER A 644 -37.76 27.18 2.39
N ASN A 645 -38.87 27.62 1.79
CA ASN A 645 -40.19 27.39 2.36
C ASN A 645 -40.63 25.92 2.27
N ALA A 646 -40.29 25.21 1.20
CA ALA A 646 -40.54 23.78 1.09
C ALA A 646 -39.77 22.98 2.17
N LEU A 647 -38.54 23.38 2.50
CA LEU A 647 -37.77 22.78 3.59
C LEU A 647 -38.48 22.94 4.96
N LYS A 648 -39.09 24.10 5.23
CA LYS A 648 -39.83 24.35 6.49
C LYS A 648 -41.07 23.46 6.67
N GLU A 649 -41.58 22.85 5.60
CA GLU A 649 -42.70 21.90 5.72
C GLU A 649 -42.27 20.59 6.39
N ASN A 650 -40.96 20.36 6.55
CA ASN A 650 -40.42 19.23 7.31
C ASN A 650 -40.46 19.51 8.82
N GLY A 651 -41.11 18.62 9.57
CA GLY A 651 -41.39 18.79 11.00
C GLY A 651 -40.16 18.87 11.92
N ASN A 652 -38.97 18.51 11.42
CA ASN A 652 -37.72 18.62 12.19
C ASN A 652 -37.05 19.99 12.06
N ILE A 653 -37.42 20.82 11.09
CA ILE A 653 -36.76 22.12 10.83
C ILE A 653 -37.47 23.23 11.60
N GLY A 654 -36.75 23.89 12.49
CA GLY A 654 -37.27 24.98 13.33
C GLY A 654 -37.03 26.37 12.74
N GLN A 655 -35.89 26.56 12.05
CA GLN A 655 -35.50 27.84 11.47
C GLN A 655 -34.73 27.65 10.17
N VAL A 656 -35.00 28.50 9.18
CA VAL A 656 -34.24 28.57 7.92
C VAL A 656 -33.74 29.99 7.71
N VAL A 657 -32.45 30.13 7.39
CA VAL A 657 -31.76 31.39 7.12
C VAL A 657 -31.21 31.33 5.70
N ASN A 658 -31.61 32.27 4.85
CA ASN A 658 -31.09 32.37 3.48
C ASN A 658 -29.83 33.23 3.49
N LEU A 659 -28.72 32.67 3.02
CA LEU A 659 -27.43 33.34 2.82
C LEU A 659 -27.30 33.69 1.34
N SER A 660 -27.10 34.96 1.01
CA SER A 660 -26.92 35.41 -0.38
C SER A 660 -25.98 36.60 -0.45
N CYS A 661 -25.50 36.90 -1.65
CA CYS A 661 -24.73 38.12 -1.92
C CYS A 661 -25.32 38.85 -3.12
N PRO A 662 -26.28 39.77 -2.92
CA PRO A 662 -26.91 40.49 -4.04
C PRO A 662 -25.93 41.31 -4.90
N MET A 663 -24.77 41.65 -4.35
CA MET A 663 -23.70 42.38 -5.03
C MET A 663 -22.82 41.51 -5.94
N MET A 664 -22.96 40.19 -5.89
CA MET A 664 -22.28 39.23 -6.77
C MET A 664 -23.02 39.02 -8.10
N LYS A 665 -24.13 39.73 -8.30
CA LYS A 665 -24.89 39.68 -9.53
C LYS A 665 -24.02 40.19 -10.69
N ASP A 666 -23.78 39.33 -11.68
CA ASP A 666 -22.89 39.56 -12.83
C ASP A 666 -21.40 39.71 -12.44
N PHE A 667 -20.98 39.14 -11.30
CA PHE A 667 -19.60 39.15 -10.85
C PHE A 667 -18.65 38.49 -11.88
N ASN A 668 -17.50 39.12 -12.07
CA ASN A 668 -16.39 38.61 -12.87
C ASN A 668 -15.16 38.55 -11.98
N GLU A 669 -14.65 37.35 -11.74
CA GLU A 669 -13.46 37.08 -10.92
C GLU A 669 -12.21 37.81 -11.43
N PHE A 670 -12.16 38.13 -12.74
CA PHE A 670 -11.05 38.85 -13.37
C PHE A 670 -11.25 40.38 -13.44
N GLY A 671 -12.36 40.90 -12.90
CA GLY A 671 -12.69 42.33 -12.92
C GLY A 671 -11.80 43.19 -12.00
N GLU A 672 -11.60 44.46 -12.36
CA GLU A 672 -10.85 45.40 -11.49
C GLU A 672 -11.55 45.67 -10.14
N ASP A 673 -12.88 45.55 -10.09
CA ASP A 673 -13.74 45.72 -8.91
C ASP A 673 -13.97 44.43 -8.12
N ALA A 674 -13.41 43.31 -8.58
CA ALA A 674 -13.73 42.00 -8.05
C ALA A 674 -13.32 41.85 -6.57
N LYS A 675 -12.21 42.49 -6.15
CA LYS A 675 -11.76 42.52 -4.75
C LYS A 675 -12.77 43.21 -3.83
N ASP A 676 -13.26 44.37 -4.25
CA ASP A 676 -14.22 45.15 -3.47
C ASP A 676 -15.55 44.42 -3.35
N ILE A 677 -16.00 43.77 -4.43
CA ILE A 677 -17.23 42.97 -4.44
C ILE A 677 -17.10 41.73 -3.52
N VAL A 678 -16.00 41.00 -3.58
CA VAL A 678 -15.73 39.86 -2.66
C VAL A 678 -15.69 40.32 -1.21
N HIS A 679 -15.00 41.42 -0.90
CA HIS A 679 -14.93 41.96 0.45
C HIS A 679 -16.30 42.39 0.98
N ALA A 680 -17.08 43.10 0.16
CA ALA A 680 -18.43 43.52 0.51
C ALA A 680 -19.37 42.32 0.71
N CYS A 681 -19.27 41.28 -0.12
CA CYS A 681 -20.04 40.04 0.02
C CYS A 681 -19.63 39.29 1.30
N SER A 682 -18.32 39.19 1.58
CA SER A 682 -17.80 38.59 2.81
C SER A 682 -18.37 39.29 4.05
N SER A 683 -18.30 40.61 4.09
CA SER A 683 -18.83 41.43 5.20
C SER A 683 -20.33 41.22 5.39
N TYR A 684 -21.08 41.12 4.29
CA TYR A 684 -22.53 40.88 4.31
C TYR A 684 -22.88 39.49 4.85
N LEU A 685 -22.17 38.45 4.40
CA LEU A 685 -22.33 37.08 4.88
C LEU A 685 -21.97 36.95 6.36
N ILE A 686 -20.84 37.52 6.79
CA ILE A 686 -20.40 37.53 8.19
C ILE A 686 -21.50 38.14 9.07
N THR A 687 -21.99 39.33 8.72
CA THR A 687 -23.04 40.02 9.49
C THR A 687 -24.30 39.15 9.59
N THR A 688 -24.75 38.58 8.47
CA THR A 688 -25.94 37.73 8.41
C THR A 688 -25.80 36.48 9.27
N ILE A 689 -24.63 35.85 9.23
CA ILE A 689 -24.29 34.67 10.03
C ILE A 689 -24.26 35.06 11.52
N GLU A 690 -23.51 36.10 11.91
CA GLU A 690 -23.39 36.55 13.30
C GLU A 690 -24.74 36.88 13.94
N GLU A 691 -25.59 37.64 13.24
CA GLU A 691 -26.95 37.96 13.72
C GLU A 691 -27.79 36.69 13.88
N SER A 692 -27.63 35.74 12.97
CA SER A 692 -28.33 34.46 13.04
C SER A 692 -27.85 33.64 14.23
N LEU A 693 -26.53 33.59 14.50
CA LEU A 693 -25.93 32.79 15.55
C LEU A 693 -26.36 33.18 16.98
N ALA A 694 -26.93 34.39 17.17
CA ALA A 694 -27.52 34.80 18.45
C ALA A 694 -28.61 33.85 18.97
N ASN A 695 -29.27 33.11 18.07
CA ASN A 695 -30.32 32.14 18.37
C ASN A 695 -29.90 30.70 18.07
N GLY A 696 -28.65 30.33 18.41
CA GLY A 696 -28.11 28.98 18.21
C GLY A 696 -27.35 28.79 16.91
N ARG A 697 -26.59 27.70 16.83
CA ARG A 697 -25.72 27.35 15.69
C ARG A 697 -26.51 26.68 14.57
N PHE A 698 -25.92 26.60 13.37
CA PHE A 698 -26.51 25.88 12.24
C PHE A 698 -26.28 24.37 12.37
N ASN A 699 -27.28 23.58 12.02
CA ASN A 699 -27.18 22.12 11.91
C ASN A 699 -27.05 21.68 10.45
N VAL A 700 -27.61 22.44 9.52
CA VAL A 700 -27.63 22.06 8.10
C VAL A 700 -27.19 23.24 7.24
N LEU A 701 -26.29 23.00 6.30
CA LEU A 701 -25.97 23.89 5.19
C LEU A 701 -26.52 23.28 3.89
N VAL A 702 -27.47 23.95 3.26
CA VAL A 702 -28.00 23.56 1.94
C VAL A 702 -27.40 24.49 0.89
N ILE A 703 -26.72 23.93 -0.10
CA ILE A 703 -26.32 24.65 -1.31
C ILE A 703 -27.49 24.55 -2.30
N ASP A 704 -28.27 25.62 -2.41
CA ASP A 704 -29.45 25.63 -3.27
C ASP A 704 -29.06 25.49 -4.76
N SER A 705 -30.01 25.04 -5.58
CA SER A 705 -29.81 24.94 -7.03
C SER A 705 -29.58 26.31 -7.68
N THR A 706 -30.03 27.40 -7.06
CA THR A 706 -29.77 28.76 -7.54
C THR A 706 -28.35 29.25 -7.24
N ALA A 707 -27.63 28.62 -6.30
CA ALA A 707 -26.28 29.03 -5.93
C ALA A 707 -25.28 28.87 -7.09
N ASN A 708 -24.27 29.74 -7.12
CA ASN A 708 -23.19 29.69 -8.10
C ASN A 708 -21.82 29.58 -7.40
N ARG A 709 -20.78 29.22 -8.16
CA ARG A 709 -19.42 28.98 -7.65
C ARG A 709 -18.82 30.19 -6.93
N HIS A 710 -19.16 31.42 -7.33
CA HIS A 710 -18.56 32.63 -6.78
C HIS A 710 -19.04 32.92 -5.36
N ILE A 711 -20.37 32.90 -5.13
CA ILE A 711 -20.93 33.12 -3.79
C ILE A 711 -20.55 31.95 -2.87
N ALA A 712 -20.50 30.72 -3.39
CA ALA A 712 -20.04 29.55 -2.65
C ALA A 712 -18.58 29.69 -2.21
N SER A 713 -17.68 30.13 -3.10
CA SER A 713 -16.27 30.37 -2.75
C SER A 713 -16.13 31.39 -1.61
N VAL A 714 -16.88 32.50 -1.66
CA VAL A 714 -16.86 33.51 -0.60
C VAL A 714 -17.45 32.96 0.70
N LEU A 715 -18.55 32.20 0.64
CA LEU A 715 -19.11 31.57 1.84
C LEU A 715 -18.10 30.63 2.48
N LEU A 716 -17.43 29.77 1.70
CA LEU A 716 -16.42 28.84 2.19
C LEU A 716 -15.31 29.61 2.92
N LYS A 717 -14.75 30.66 2.31
CA LYS A 717 -13.77 31.56 2.94
C LYS A 717 -14.28 32.12 4.27
N VAL A 718 -15.54 32.57 4.31
CA VAL A 718 -16.15 33.17 5.52
C VAL A 718 -16.27 32.15 6.66
N ILE A 719 -16.72 30.92 6.37
CA ILE A 719 -16.97 29.90 7.39
C ILE A 719 -15.72 29.11 7.78
N THR A 720 -14.68 29.09 6.94
CA THR A 720 -13.40 28.42 7.23
C THR A 720 -12.28 29.38 7.67
N SER A 721 -12.50 30.70 7.67
CA SER A 721 -11.48 31.63 8.20
C SER A 721 -11.37 31.58 9.73
N ARG A 722 -10.15 31.32 10.24
CA ARG A 722 -9.82 31.20 11.69
C ARG A 722 -10.17 32.44 12.54
N LYS A 723 -10.30 33.62 11.94
CA LYS A 723 -10.42 34.90 12.66
C LYS A 723 -11.84 35.46 12.77
N ASN A 724 -12.75 35.17 11.83
CA ASN A 724 -14.07 35.79 11.80
C ASN A 724 -14.95 35.43 13.00
N PHE A 725 -14.77 34.24 13.59
CA PHE A 725 -15.53 33.80 14.75
C PHE A 725 -14.59 33.46 15.89
N ARG A 726 -14.51 34.36 16.89
CA ARG A 726 -13.67 34.25 18.10
C ARG A 726 -13.80 32.88 18.78
N GLY A 727 -12.99 31.90 18.38
CA GLY A 727 -12.87 30.57 19.00
C GLY A 727 -12.86 29.33 18.08
N GLY A 728 -12.56 29.44 16.78
CA GLY A 728 -12.33 28.31 15.86
C GLY A 728 -13.50 27.97 14.92
N TYR A 729 -13.21 27.16 13.88
CA TYR A 729 -14.14 26.68 12.83
C TYR A 729 -15.49 26.17 13.38
N TYR A 730 -15.45 25.53 14.56
CA TYR A 730 -16.58 24.95 15.30
C TYR A 730 -17.61 25.93 15.89
N ASN A 731 -17.60 27.21 15.51
CA ASN A 731 -18.51 28.23 16.07
C ASN A 731 -19.69 28.61 15.17
N VAL A 732 -19.70 28.22 13.89
CA VAL A 732 -20.84 28.49 13.00
C VAL A 732 -21.85 27.35 13.05
N PHE A 733 -21.34 26.12 13.07
CA PHE A 733 -22.10 24.88 13.05
C PHE A 733 -22.12 24.20 14.43
N GLU A 734 -23.15 23.41 14.70
CA GLU A 734 -23.25 22.60 15.92
C GLU A 734 -22.28 21.41 15.83
N LYS A 735 -21.52 21.12 16.88
CA LYS A 735 -20.57 20.01 16.90
C LYS A 735 -21.28 18.66 16.83
N SER A 736 -20.74 17.75 16.01
CA SER A 736 -21.15 16.33 15.93
C SER A 736 -22.63 16.14 15.57
N LYS A 737 -23.20 17.12 14.84
CA LYS A 737 -24.59 17.23 14.38
C LYS A 737 -24.73 18.16 13.17
N THR A 738 -23.80 18.07 12.22
CA THR A 738 -23.80 18.95 11.05
C THR A 738 -23.88 18.20 9.74
N ILE A 739 -24.75 18.67 8.85
CA ILE A 739 -24.84 18.21 7.46
C ILE A 739 -24.63 19.39 6.51
N ALA A 740 -23.77 19.23 5.50
CA ALA A 740 -23.79 20.08 4.32
C ALA A 740 -24.26 19.27 3.13
N VAL A 741 -25.21 19.78 2.34
CA VAL A 741 -25.83 19.02 1.24
C VAL A 741 -26.02 19.89 0.01
N SER A 742 -25.78 19.30 -1.15
CA SER A 742 -25.94 19.91 -2.46
C SER A 742 -26.47 18.88 -3.44
N ALA A 743 -27.36 19.29 -4.34
CA ALA A 743 -27.75 18.47 -5.48
C ALA A 743 -26.96 18.94 -6.71
N MET A 744 -26.56 17.98 -7.54
CA MET A 744 -25.84 18.21 -8.78
C MET A 744 -26.64 17.59 -9.93
N ALA A 745 -27.08 18.42 -10.87
CA ALA A 745 -27.91 18.00 -12.00
C ALA A 745 -27.13 18.00 -13.32
N ASP A 746 -25.88 18.45 -13.31
CA ASP A 746 -24.97 18.49 -14.46
C ASP A 746 -23.53 18.29 -13.96
N GLU A 747 -22.74 17.46 -14.66
CA GLU A 747 -21.32 17.27 -14.34
C GLU A 747 -20.50 18.56 -14.51
N SER A 748 -20.99 19.54 -15.28
CA SER A 748 -20.38 20.88 -15.35
C SER A 748 -20.43 21.65 -14.02
N GLU A 749 -21.26 21.20 -13.06
CA GLU A 749 -21.34 21.74 -11.70
C GLU A 749 -20.35 21.09 -10.73
N GLY A 750 -19.24 20.51 -11.21
CA GLY A 750 -18.21 19.86 -10.39
C GLY A 750 -17.69 20.72 -9.22
N TRP A 751 -17.82 22.05 -9.30
CA TRP A 751 -17.55 22.97 -8.20
C TRP A 751 -18.35 22.68 -6.93
N ARG A 752 -19.56 22.11 -7.02
CA ARG A 752 -20.39 21.73 -5.87
C ARG A 752 -19.75 20.60 -5.07
N LYS A 753 -19.17 19.62 -5.78
CA LYS A 753 -18.39 18.53 -5.20
C LYS A 753 -17.14 19.08 -4.52
N ASN A 754 -16.38 19.93 -5.22
CA ASN A 754 -15.17 20.54 -4.65
C ASN A 754 -15.47 21.43 -3.44
N PHE A 755 -16.60 22.16 -3.44
CA PHE A 755 -17.04 22.92 -2.27
C PHE A 755 -17.26 22.00 -1.06
N LEU A 756 -18.00 20.91 -1.22
CA LEU A 756 -18.32 20.02 -0.09
C LEU A 756 -17.08 19.28 0.42
N LYS A 757 -16.17 18.88 -0.48
CA LYS A 757 -14.89 18.28 -0.10
C LYS A 757 -14.03 19.24 0.72
N ARG A 758 -13.84 20.48 0.25
CA ARG A 758 -13.13 21.51 1.02
C ARG A 758 -13.85 21.87 2.31
N PHE A 759 -15.19 21.94 2.28
CA PHE A 759 -15.98 22.21 3.47
C PHE A 759 -15.72 21.13 4.53
N LYS A 760 -15.67 19.85 4.15
CA LYS A 760 -15.24 18.76 5.03
C LYS A 760 -13.82 19.00 5.54
N GLU A 761 -12.81 19.04 4.68
CA GLU A 761 -11.41 19.12 5.12
C GLU A 761 -11.10 20.36 5.97
N GLU A 762 -11.72 21.50 5.65
CA GLU A 762 -11.47 22.77 6.34
C GLU A 762 -12.37 22.97 7.58
N THR A 763 -13.45 22.19 7.76
CA THR A 763 -14.41 22.35 8.89
C THR A 763 -14.46 21.13 9.81
N PHE A 764 -14.45 19.92 9.24
CA PHE A 764 -14.62 18.62 9.87
C PHE A 764 -13.56 17.65 9.33
N TYR A 765 -12.34 17.74 9.89
CA TYR A 765 -11.17 17.07 9.34
C TYR A 765 -11.01 15.61 9.82
N TYR A 766 -11.39 15.32 11.06
CA TYR A 766 -11.23 14.00 11.68
C TYR A 766 -12.52 13.19 11.61
N ASP A 767 -12.41 11.88 11.75
CA ASP A 767 -13.56 11.00 11.97
C ASP A 767 -14.42 11.50 13.13
N PRO A 768 -15.76 11.43 12.99
CA PRO A 768 -16.50 10.77 11.91
C PRO A 768 -16.99 11.71 10.79
N ALA A 769 -16.13 12.58 10.26
CA ALA A 769 -16.51 13.43 9.13
C ALA A 769 -16.57 12.65 7.81
N VAL A 770 -17.78 12.38 7.32
CA VAL A 770 -18.01 11.59 6.11
C VAL A 770 -18.49 12.46 4.95
N TYR A 771 -17.91 12.25 3.78
CA TYR A 771 -18.41 12.76 2.50
C TYR A 771 -19.07 11.62 1.74
N ALA A 772 -20.25 11.84 1.16
CA ALA A 772 -20.92 10.83 0.36
C ALA A 772 -21.51 11.37 -0.93
N GLU A 773 -21.53 10.50 -1.96
CA GLU A 773 -22.18 10.73 -3.24
C GLU A 773 -23.25 9.67 -3.46
N VAL A 774 -24.49 10.09 -3.69
CA VAL A 774 -25.62 9.21 -3.99
C VAL A 774 -26.22 9.60 -5.33
N ALA A 775 -26.23 8.67 -6.29
CA ALA A 775 -26.95 8.85 -7.53
C ALA A 775 -28.43 8.52 -7.33
N LEU A 776 -29.30 9.42 -7.75
CA LEU A 776 -30.75 9.28 -7.66
C LEU A 776 -31.35 9.20 -9.06
N TYR A 777 -32.29 8.27 -9.24
CA TYR A 777 -32.92 7.98 -10.53
C TYR A 777 -34.44 8.02 -10.42
N GLY A 778 -35.09 8.77 -11.31
CA GLY A 778 -36.54 9.00 -11.28
C GLY A 778 -37.23 8.69 -12.60
N SER A 779 -38.56 8.84 -12.64
CA SER A 779 -39.31 8.79 -13.89
C SER A 779 -39.27 10.13 -14.64
N ASP A 780 -39.22 10.08 -15.97
CA ASP A 780 -39.17 11.23 -16.89
C ASP A 780 -37.85 12.03 -16.84
N ASP A 781 -36.70 11.36 -16.88
CA ASP A 781 -35.36 11.98 -16.75
C ASP A 781 -35.29 12.87 -15.49
N ASP A 782 -35.60 12.33 -14.30
CA ASP A 782 -35.47 13.03 -13.00
C ASP A 782 -34.29 12.44 -12.21
N ASP A 783 -33.12 12.52 -12.84
CA ASP A 783 -31.88 11.91 -12.40
C ASP A 783 -30.91 12.99 -11.93
N PHE A 784 -30.33 12.85 -10.74
CA PHE A 784 -29.35 13.79 -10.19
C PHE A 784 -28.46 13.12 -9.15
N LYS A 785 -27.32 13.74 -8.85
CA LYS A 785 -26.46 13.33 -7.73
C LYS A 785 -26.78 14.17 -6.50
N LEU A 786 -26.86 13.50 -5.36
CA LEU A 786 -26.91 14.12 -4.06
C LEU A 786 -25.53 13.99 -3.44
N LEU A 787 -24.95 15.14 -3.11
CA LEU A 787 -23.63 15.26 -2.50
C LEU A 787 -23.85 15.75 -1.08
N PHE A 788 -23.23 15.13 -0.09
CA PHE A 788 -23.31 15.65 1.27
C PHE A 788 -22.08 15.33 2.10
N VAL A 789 -21.91 16.11 3.16
CA VAL A 789 -20.97 15.91 4.26
C VAL A 789 -21.78 15.76 5.54
N CYS A 790 -21.44 14.80 6.39
CA CYS A 790 -22.08 14.57 7.69
C CYS A 790 -20.99 14.26 8.73
N GLU A 791 -21.12 14.79 9.94
CA GLU A 791 -20.28 14.43 11.09
C GLU A 791 -21.07 13.50 12.00
N ASP A 792 -20.99 12.18 11.74
CA ASP A 792 -21.71 11.14 12.50
C ASP A 792 -21.03 9.76 12.37
N ASP A 793 -20.77 9.10 13.51
CA ASP A 793 -20.07 7.81 13.60
C ASP A 793 -20.88 6.65 12.95
N ASP A 794 -22.22 6.74 12.92
CA ASP A 794 -23.11 5.66 12.43
C ASP A 794 -23.65 5.93 11.00
N ILE A 795 -23.08 6.92 10.31
CA ILE A 795 -23.62 7.47 9.06
C ILE A 795 -23.83 6.43 7.95
N VAL A 796 -23.00 5.38 7.86
CA VAL A 796 -23.13 4.36 6.81
C VAL A 796 -24.46 3.62 6.95
N ASN A 797 -24.79 3.22 8.18
CA ASN A 797 -26.04 2.55 8.50
C ASN A 797 -27.25 3.50 8.34
N GLU A 798 -27.14 4.70 8.91
CA GLU A 798 -28.22 5.68 8.84
C GLU A 798 -28.53 6.11 7.40
N LEU A 799 -27.49 6.30 6.58
CA LEU A 799 -27.63 6.65 5.17
C LEU A 799 -28.43 5.58 4.43
N ASN A 800 -28.13 4.30 4.65
CA ASN A 800 -28.88 3.19 4.07
C ASN A 800 -30.36 3.21 4.48
N VAL A 801 -30.65 3.49 5.75
CA VAL A 801 -32.03 3.61 6.26
C VAL A 801 -32.76 4.78 5.63
N VAL A 802 -32.13 5.96 5.60
CA VAL A 802 -32.71 7.19 5.03
C VAL A 802 -32.94 7.03 3.53
N MET A 803 -31.98 6.46 2.79
CA MET A 803 -32.13 6.20 1.36
C MET A 803 -33.28 5.22 1.09
N THR A 804 -33.37 4.12 1.83
CA THR A 804 -34.49 3.16 1.72
C THR A 804 -35.84 3.79 2.02
N TYR A 805 -35.93 4.64 3.04
CA TYR A 805 -37.15 5.39 3.35
C TYR A 805 -37.51 6.36 2.22
N MET A 806 -36.50 7.04 1.68
CA MET A 806 -36.64 8.00 0.60
C MET A 806 -37.17 7.37 -0.66
N GLU A 807 -36.63 6.23 -1.09
CA GLU A 807 -37.12 5.51 -2.26
C GLU A 807 -38.62 5.19 -2.15
N LYS A 808 -39.06 4.76 -0.95
CA LYS A 808 -40.47 4.46 -0.68
C LYS A 808 -41.37 5.71 -0.72
N LYS A 809 -40.85 6.87 -0.32
CA LYS A 809 -41.61 8.12 -0.20
C LYS A 809 -41.66 8.91 -1.51
N SER A 810 -40.54 9.08 -2.19
CA SER A 810 -40.41 9.89 -3.41
C SER A 810 -40.65 9.09 -4.69
N GLY A 811 -40.45 7.77 -4.65
CA GLY A 811 -40.46 6.91 -5.84
C GLY A 811 -39.18 6.98 -6.67
N LEU A 812 -38.16 7.73 -6.22
CA LEU A 812 -36.81 7.68 -6.78
C LEU A 812 -36.13 6.36 -6.39
N LYS A 813 -35.16 5.92 -7.17
CA LYS A 813 -34.18 4.91 -6.76
C LYS A 813 -32.89 5.60 -6.36
N SER A 814 -32.21 5.06 -5.37
CA SER A 814 -30.94 5.55 -4.87
C SER A 814 -29.83 4.54 -5.14
N ASP A 815 -28.64 5.04 -5.40
CA ASP A 815 -27.44 4.23 -5.58
C ASP A 815 -26.26 4.97 -4.97
N ILE A 816 -25.80 4.50 -3.80
CA ILE A 816 -24.65 5.09 -3.10
C ILE A 816 -23.40 4.77 -3.92
N ARG A 817 -22.69 5.82 -4.35
CA ARG A 817 -21.52 5.74 -5.22
C ARG A 817 -20.22 5.81 -4.45
N ILE A 818 -20.14 6.73 -3.50
CA ILE A 818 -18.93 7.02 -2.76
C ILE A 818 -19.32 7.33 -1.32
N ILE A 819 -18.54 6.80 -0.38
CA ILE A 819 -18.44 7.22 1.01
C ILE A 819 -16.95 7.39 1.27
N ASN A 820 -16.54 8.54 1.78
CA ASN A 820 -15.18 8.79 2.23
C ASN A 820 -15.20 9.26 3.69
N GLY A 821 -14.57 8.49 4.57
CA GLY A 821 -14.31 8.79 5.98
C GLY A 821 -13.30 9.92 6.15
N GLY A 822 -13.18 10.42 7.38
CA GLY A 822 -12.32 11.54 7.76
C GLY A 822 -10.86 11.10 7.96
N GLN A 823 -10.08 11.88 8.70
CA GLN A 823 -8.83 11.37 9.24
C GLN A 823 -9.06 10.59 10.52
N PHE A 824 -8.34 9.49 10.67
CA PHE A 824 -8.38 8.72 11.91
C PHE A 824 -8.03 9.59 13.12
N LEU A 825 -8.84 9.46 14.17
CA LEU A 825 -8.58 10.13 15.44
C LEU A 825 -7.28 9.62 16.06
N MET A 826 -6.46 10.56 16.54
CA MET A 826 -5.31 10.24 17.39
C MET A 826 -5.80 9.63 18.71
N GLN A 827 -5.35 8.42 18.99
CA GLN A 827 -5.57 7.70 20.24
C GLN A 827 -4.45 8.06 21.23
N ASP A 828 -4.71 9.09 22.02
CA ASP A 828 -3.83 9.46 23.14
C ASP A 828 -3.83 8.35 24.21
N ASP A 829 -2.66 8.01 24.74
CA ASP A 829 -2.47 6.98 25.77
C ASP A 829 -3.06 5.60 25.41
N PHE A 830 -3.04 5.22 24.12
CA PHE A 830 -3.60 3.96 23.63
C PHE A 830 -3.08 2.74 24.39
N LYS A 831 -4.01 1.84 24.73
CA LYS A 831 -3.74 0.52 25.31
C LYS A 831 -4.68 -0.48 24.68
N ALA A 832 -4.09 -1.56 24.16
CA ALA A 832 -4.85 -2.69 23.65
C ALA A 832 -5.85 -3.22 24.67
N SER A 833 -7.07 -3.51 24.22
CA SER A 833 -8.14 -3.99 25.08
C SER A 833 -7.91 -5.43 25.54
N HIS A 834 -7.27 -6.26 24.69
CA HIS A 834 -6.99 -7.67 24.95
C HIS A 834 -5.61 -8.09 24.41
N PRO A 835 -4.57 -8.18 25.27
CA PRO A 835 -3.32 -8.82 24.88
C PRO A 835 -3.48 -10.35 24.91
N PHE A 836 -2.89 -11.03 23.93
CA PHE A 836 -2.83 -12.49 23.85
C PHE A 836 -1.47 -13.00 24.31
N SER A 837 -1.34 -14.31 24.45
CA SER A 837 -0.10 -14.99 24.80
C SER A 837 0.09 -16.23 23.91
N PRO A 838 1.31 -16.76 23.80
CA PRO A 838 1.55 -18.03 23.10
C PRO A 838 0.70 -19.19 23.59
N ASP A 839 0.31 -19.17 24.88
CA ASP A 839 -0.47 -20.22 25.54
C ASP A 839 -1.97 -20.19 25.15
N ASP A 840 -2.46 -19.11 24.51
CA ASP A 840 -3.84 -19.01 24.00
C ASP A 840 -4.06 -19.80 22.70
N TYR A 841 -2.97 -20.27 22.07
CA TYR A 841 -3.01 -21.05 20.83
C TYR A 841 -2.77 -22.54 21.10
N ASP A 842 -3.36 -23.42 20.26
CA ASP A 842 -3.05 -24.85 20.33
C ASP A 842 -1.65 -25.15 19.78
N GLN A 843 -0.69 -25.24 20.69
CA GLN A 843 0.70 -25.57 20.40
C GLN A 843 0.98 -27.09 20.30
N THR A 844 -0.04 -27.95 20.37
CA THR A 844 0.13 -29.41 20.38
C THR A 844 0.72 -29.92 19.06
N SER A 845 0.09 -29.61 17.93
CA SER A 845 0.56 -30.03 16.61
C SER A 845 1.95 -29.46 16.26
N PRO A 846 2.22 -28.16 16.47
CA PRO A 846 3.56 -27.59 16.35
C PRO A 846 4.61 -28.33 17.18
N LEU A 847 4.32 -28.61 18.46
CA LEU A 847 5.24 -29.30 19.35
C LEU A 847 5.48 -30.76 18.93
N GLU A 848 4.46 -31.45 18.42
CA GLU A 848 4.62 -32.78 17.83
C GLU A 848 5.55 -32.76 16.62
N GLN A 849 5.39 -31.78 15.71
CA GLN A 849 6.28 -31.62 14.56
C GLN A 849 7.71 -31.28 15.00
N TRP A 850 7.86 -30.40 15.99
CA TRP A 850 9.15 -29.99 16.54
C TRP A 850 9.92 -31.19 17.09
N ASN A 851 9.22 -32.10 17.77
CA ASN A 851 9.81 -33.32 18.31
C ASN A 851 10.05 -34.40 17.25
N SER A 852 9.22 -34.46 16.20
CA SER A 852 9.33 -35.49 15.16
C SER A 852 10.41 -35.22 14.12
N GLN A 853 10.70 -33.95 13.81
CA GLN A 853 11.59 -33.60 12.70
C GLN A 853 13.02 -34.17 12.88
N LYS A 854 13.53 -34.75 11.80
CA LYS A 854 14.90 -35.28 11.66
C LYS A 854 15.53 -34.69 10.40
N PRO A 855 16.12 -33.49 10.48
CA PRO A 855 16.93 -32.97 9.38
C PRO A 855 18.17 -33.83 9.19
N ILE A 856 18.38 -34.29 7.95
CA ILE A 856 19.51 -35.15 7.56
C ILE A 856 20.36 -34.54 6.45
N ALA A 857 19.83 -33.52 5.79
CA ALA A 857 20.39 -32.89 4.61
C ALA A 857 20.02 -31.41 4.52
N LEU A 858 20.80 -30.69 3.72
CA LEU A 858 20.54 -29.33 3.28
C LEU A 858 20.58 -29.28 1.75
N GLN A 859 19.82 -28.37 1.19
CA GLN A 859 19.80 -28.12 -0.24
C GLN A 859 19.76 -26.62 -0.49
N ALA A 860 20.41 -26.20 -1.57
CA ALA A 860 20.32 -24.84 -2.06
C ALA A 860 20.10 -24.81 -3.56
N VAL A 861 19.35 -23.82 -4.00
CA VAL A 861 19.01 -23.55 -5.39
C VAL A 861 19.45 -22.13 -5.69
N ALA A 862 20.49 -21.98 -6.50
CA ALA A 862 20.98 -20.68 -6.95
C ALA A 862 20.60 -20.47 -8.41
N GLN A 863 19.86 -19.40 -8.69
CA GLN A 863 19.47 -19.01 -10.03
C GLN A 863 20.34 -17.83 -10.45
N MET A 864 21.06 -17.99 -11.56
CA MET A 864 22.09 -17.06 -11.98
C MET A 864 21.82 -16.54 -13.38
N GLU A 865 22.11 -15.26 -13.60
CA GLU A 865 22.05 -14.62 -14.91
C GLU A 865 23.40 -14.03 -15.30
N SER A 866 23.74 -14.16 -16.58
CA SER A 866 24.92 -13.56 -17.16
C SER A 866 24.72 -12.06 -17.39
N GLU A 867 25.61 -11.26 -16.82
CA GLU A 867 25.64 -9.80 -16.99
C GLU A 867 26.01 -9.36 -18.42
N ILE A 868 26.55 -10.29 -19.23
CA ILE A 868 27.04 -10.00 -20.58
C ILE A 868 26.32 -10.92 -21.58
N LYS A 869 25.39 -10.36 -22.35
CA LYS A 869 24.65 -11.11 -23.39
C LYS A 869 25.59 -11.85 -24.35
N GLY A 870 25.33 -13.13 -24.58
CA GLY A 870 26.05 -14.04 -25.45
C GLY A 870 27.37 -14.54 -24.89
N SER A 871 27.66 -14.29 -23.61
CA SER A 871 28.96 -14.66 -23.00
C SER A 871 29.00 -16.09 -22.46
N LEU A 872 27.85 -16.73 -22.26
CA LEU A 872 27.80 -18.12 -21.81
C LEU A 872 27.87 -19.10 -22.99
N SER A 873 28.53 -20.22 -22.72
CA SER A 873 28.46 -21.41 -23.56
C SER A 873 28.47 -22.64 -22.64
N LYS A 874 28.04 -23.77 -23.20
CA LYS A 874 28.13 -25.07 -22.52
C LYS A 874 29.52 -25.34 -21.93
N GLU A 875 30.58 -25.04 -22.69
CA GLU A 875 31.96 -25.22 -22.25
C GLU A 875 32.33 -24.31 -21.08
N ILE A 876 31.84 -23.07 -21.07
CA ILE A 876 32.07 -22.12 -19.96
C ILE A 876 31.38 -22.63 -18.70
N VAL A 877 30.11 -23.04 -18.79
CA VAL A 877 29.36 -23.60 -17.65
C VAL A 877 30.01 -24.90 -17.15
N ARG A 878 30.47 -25.77 -18.06
CA ARG A 878 31.22 -26.99 -17.70
C ARG A 878 32.51 -26.66 -16.95
N ASN A 879 33.30 -25.71 -17.46
CA ASN A 879 34.57 -25.29 -16.85
C ASN A 879 34.35 -24.63 -15.48
N ALA A 880 33.27 -23.87 -15.33
CA ALA A 880 32.84 -23.29 -14.06
C ALA A 880 32.54 -24.38 -13.02
N LEU A 881 31.79 -25.41 -13.42
CA LEU A 881 31.50 -26.57 -12.58
C LEU A 881 32.78 -27.33 -12.17
N ASP A 882 33.69 -27.58 -13.11
CA ASP A 882 34.98 -28.23 -12.82
C ASP A 882 35.84 -27.40 -11.87
N THR A 883 35.89 -26.08 -12.06
CA THR A 883 36.60 -25.14 -11.19
C THR A 883 36.02 -25.15 -9.79
N ALA A 884 34.69 -25.12 -9.68
CA ALA A 884 34.00 -25.25 -8.41
C ALA A 884 34.35 -26.56 -7.72
N PHE A 885 34.34 -27.69 -8.43
CA PHE A 885 34.70 -29.00 -7.85
C PHE A 885 36.17 -29.13 -7.42
N ILE A 886 37.12 -28.55 -8.16
CA ILE A 886 38.54 -28.54 -7.76
C ILE A 886 38.72 -27.76 -6.45
N ALA A 887 38.07 -26.59 -6.35
CA ALA A 887 38.08 -25.80 -5.13
C ALA A 887 37.35 -26.51 -3.98
N PHE A 888 36.22 -27.13 -4.29
CA PHE A 888 35.35 -27.84 -3.36
C PHE A 888 36.08 -29.05 -2.75
N SER A 889 36.59 -29.97 -3.56
CA SER A 889 37.31 -31.19 -3.14
C SER A 889 38.48 -30.91 -2.18
N THR A 890 39.28 -29.88 -2.48
CA THR A 890 40.45 -29.48 -1.67
C THR A 890 40.05 -29.01 -0.26
N ARG A 891 38.93 -28.30 -0.13
CA ARG A 891 38.53 -27.63 1.12
C ARG A 891 37.67 -28.51 2.02
N MET A 892 37.08 -29.54 1.44
CA MET A 892 36.05 -30.35 2.07
C MET A 892 36.48 -31.73 2.54
N LYS A 893 37.69 -32.17 2.17
CA LYS A 893 38.12 -33.54 2.39
C LYS A 893 37.12 -34.55 1.82
N ILE A 894 36.57 -34.26 0.63
CA ILE A 894 35.97 -35.33 -0.20
C ILE A 894 37.04 -36.42 -0.27
N PRO A 895 36.69 -37.70 -0.04
CA PRO A 895 37.69 -38.76 -0.04
C PRO A 895 38.53 -38.65 -1.32
N THR A 896 39.85 -38.58 -1.17
CA THR A 896 40.80 -38.39 -2.29
C THR A 896 40.72 -39.49 -3.35
N ASP A 897 40.03 -40.58 -3.00
CA ASP A 897 39.92 -41.81 -3.75
C ASP A 897 38.58 -41.84 -4.54
N GLU A 898 37.71 -40.84 -4.35
CA GLU A 898 36.40 -40.72 -5.00
C GLU A 898 36.51 -39.79 -6.23
N GLU A 899 36.43 -40.37 -7.44
CA GLU A 899 36.47 -39.63 -8.69
C GLU A 899 35.07 -39.05 -8.98
N ILE A 900 34.92 -37.72 -8.89
CA ILE A 900 33.65 -37.05 -9.22
C ILE A 900 33.49 -37.04 -10.75
N ASN A 901 32.63 -37.92 -11.25
CA ASN A 901 32.29 -37.97 -12.65
C ASN A 901 31.11 -37.03 -12.95
N VAL A 902 31.33 -36.06 -13.84
CA VAL A 902 30.26 -35.16 -14.30
C VAL A 902 29.67 -35.70 -15.59
N GLN A 903 28.38 -35.99 -15.57
CA GLN A 903 27.60 -36.41 -16.72
C GLN A 903 27.00 -35.18 -17.41
N GLU A 904 26.97 -35.20 -18.74
CA GLU A 904 26.42 -34.14 -19.58
C GLU A 904 25.22 -34.67 -20.37
N PHE A 905 24.11 -33.96 -20.30
CA PHE A 905 22.89 -34.26 -21.03
C PHE A 905 22.55 -33.10 -21.97
N THR A 906 22.49 -33.40 -23.27
CA THR A 906 22.16 -32.45 -24.36
C THR A 906 20.98 -32.96 -25.19
N GLY A 907 20.43 -32.11 -26.06
CA GLY A 907 19.24 -32.46 -26.85
C GLY A 907 17.93 -32.41 -26.07
N LEU A 908 17.94 -31.73 -24.91
CA LEU A 908 16.78 -31.42 -24.07
C LEU A 908 16.08 -30.11 -24.50
N GLY A 909 16.73 -29.37 -25.39
CA GLY A 909 16.42 -28.01 -25.84
C GLY A 909 17.70 -27.40 -26.41
N ASP A 910 17.80 -26.08 -26.35
CA ASP A 910 18.98 -25.33 -26.82
C ASP A 910 20.16 -25.41 -25.83
N GLY A 911 19.88 -25.65 -24.54
CA GLY A 911 20.86 -25.75 -23.47
C GLY A 911 21.22 -27.19 -23.07
N CYS A 912 21.58 -27.37 -21.79
CA CYS A 912 22.02 -28.67 -21.26
C CYS A 912 21.88 -28.80 -19.75
N VAL A 913 21.96 -30.04 -19.26
CA VAL A 913 22.05 -30.35 -17.83
C VAL A 913 23.38 -31.06 -17.54
N PHE A 914 24.10 -30.59 -16.54
CA PHE A 914 25.23 -31.30 -15.96
C PHE A 914 24.83 -31.91 -14.61
N MET A 915 25.26 -33.13 -14.38
CA MET A 915 24.97 -33.86 -13.14
C MET A 915 26.25 -34.43 -12.56
N ALA A 916 26.43 -34.29 -11.25
CA ALA A 916 27.48 -34.99 -10.53
C ALA A 916 27.00 -35.42 -9.14
N THR A 917 27.44 -36.60 -8.71
CA THR A 917 27.07 -37.23 -7.45
C THR A 917 28.33 -37.76 -6.75
N TRP A 918 28.33 -37.74 -5.42
CA TRP A 918 29.40 -38.28 -4.57
C TRP A 918 28.84 -38.76 -3.24
N SER A 919 29.65 -39.44 -2.43
CA SER A 919 29.26 -39.98 -1.11
C SER A 919 28.57 -38.99 -0.17
N GLY A 920 28.80 -37.69 -0.35
CA GLY A 920 28.27 -36.63 0.50
C GLY A 920 27.14 -35.80 -0.10
N GLY A 921 26.76 -35.97 -1.37
CA GLY A 921 25.78 -35.10 -2.01
C GLY A 921 25.67 -35.22 -3.53
N SER A 922 24.94 -34.27 -4.12
CA SER A 922 24.69 -34.20 -5.56
C SER A 922 24.58 -32.75 -6.04
N VAL A 923 24.96 -32.46 -7.27
CA VAL A 923 24.70 -31.18 -7.94
C VAL A 923 24.10 -31.40 -9.32
N TYR A 924 23.12 -30.57 -9.66
CA TYR A 924 22.49 -30.47 -10.98
C TYR A 924 22.62 -29.04 -11.44
N VAL A 925 23.28 -28.84 -12.58
CA VAL A 925 23.47 -27.53 -13.19
C VAL A 925 22.70 -27.50 -14.50
N LEU A 926 21.67 -26.65 -14.58
CA LEU A 926 20.91 -26.43 -15.80
C LEU A 926 21.39 -25.14 -16.44
N TRP A 927 21.74 -25.17 -17.72
CA TRP A 927 21.92 -23.97 -18.53
C TRP A 927 20.83 -23.94 -19.60
N ASP A 928 20.15 -22.80 -19.72
CA ASP A 928 18.96 -22.63 -20.56
C ASP A 928 19.26 -22.51 -22.07
N GLY A 929 20.55 -22.35 -22.42
CA GLY A 929 21.02 -22.13 -23.79
C GLY A 929 21.25 -20.66 -24.16
N ARG A 930 21.02 -19.72 -23.24
CA ARG A 930 21.35 -18.29 -23.36
C ARG A 930 22.07 -17.80 -22.10
N GLU A 931 21.43 -17.01 -21.26
CA GLU A 931 22.06 -16.26 -20.16
C GLU A 931 21.81 -16.85 -18.77
N HIS A 932 20.92 -17.83 -18.65
CA HIS A 932 20.42 -18.28 -17.35
C HIS A 932 20.98 -19.65 -16.95
N VAL A 933 21.41 -19.77 -15.69
CA VAL A 933 21.95 -21.01 -15.12
C VAL A 933 21.36 -21.25 -13.74
N ASP A 934 20.78 -22.43 -13.54
CA ASP A 934 20.39 -22.93 -12.21
C ASP A 934 21.41 -23.90 -11.67
N VAL A 935 21.72 -23.77 -10.38
CA VAL A 935 22.53 -24.72 -9.62
C VAL A 935 21.70 -25.26 -8.47
N ASN A 936 21.28 -26.52 -8.57
CA ASN A 936 20.63 -27.26 -7.50
C ASN A 936 21.65 -28.17 -6.79
N LEU A 937 22.04 -27.79 -5.57
CA LEU A 937 23.08 -28.45 -4.78
C LEU A 937 22.49 -29.05 -3.50
N PHE A 938 22.71 -30.35 -3.29
CA PHE A 938 22.27 -31.11 -2.11
C PHE A 938 23.46 -31.71 -1.35
N ALA A 939 23.43 -31.69 -0.01
CA ALA A 939 24.44 -32.29 0.85
C ALA A 939 23.86 -32.83 2.17
N TYR A 940 24.41 -33.93 2.72
CA TYR A 940 23.90 -34.56 3.96
C TYR A 940 24.17 -33.75 5.25
N ASP A 941 25.35 -33.71 5.87
CA ASP A 941 25.54 -32.69 6.93
C ASP A 941 26.98 -32.45 7.34
N LYS A 942 27.34 -31.16 7.48
CA LYS A 942 28.56 -30.53 8.03
C LYS A 942 28.86 -29.12 7.43
N LEU A 943 27.94 -28.49 6.67
CA LEU A 943 28.45 -27.77 5.49
C LEU A 943 27.73 -26.56 4.88
N LEU A 944 26.89 -25.85 5.62
CA LEU A 944 26.33 -24.58 5.13
C LEU A 944 27.42 -23.62 4.58
N LEU A 945 28.60 -23.59 5.20
CA LEU A 945 29.73 -22.77 4.76
C LEU A 945 30.25 -23.09 3.35
N HIS A 946 30.02 -24.29 2.78
CA HIS A 946 30.60 -24.61 1.47
C HIS A 946 29.63 -24.63 0.30
N VAL A 947 28.30 -24.53 0.54
CA VAL A 947 27.37 -24.25 -0.55
C VAL A 947 27.62 -22.85 -1.11
N LYS A 948 27.73 -21.84 -0.24
CA LYS A 948 28.08 -20.46 -0.65
C LYS A 948 29.48 -20.37 -1.25
N GLU A 949 30.43 -21.15 -0.76
CA GLU A 949 31.75 -21.22 -1.42
C GLU A 949 31.67 -21.91 -2.78
N PHE A 950 30.91 -23.02 -2.93
CA PHE A 950 30.71 -23.66 -4.23
C PHE A 950 30.18 -22.66 -5.25
N GLU A 951 29.10 -21.95 -4.90
CA GLU A 951 28.49 -20.90 -5.73
C GLU A 951 29.49 -19.80 -6.10
N LYS A 952 30.27 -19.31 -5.13
CA LYS A 952 31.33 -18.31 -5.35
C LYS A 952 32.40 -18.78 -6.32
N TRP A 953 32.82 -20.05 -6.23
CA TRP A 953 33.79 -20.63 -7.16
C TRP A 953 33.20 -20.93 -8.53
N PHE A 954 31.93 -21.30 -8.59
CA PHE A 954 31.20 -21.52 -9.82
C PHE A 954 31.10 -20.23 -10.63
N LYS A 955 30.78 -19.10 -9.99
CA LYS A 955 30.74 -17.78 -10.65
C LYS A 955 32.13 -17.29 -11.10
N ARG A 956 33.20 -17.75 -10.44
CA ARG A 956 34.55 -17.20 -10.64
C ARG A 956 35.04 -17.41 -12.07
N GLY A 957 35.29 -16.29 -12.77
CA GLY A 957 35.77 -16.31 -14.16
C GLY A 957 34.65 -16.47 -15.20
N THR A 958 33.39 -16.39 -14.76
CA THR A 958 32.21 -16.25 -15.61
C THR A 958 31.62 -14.84 -15.46
N SER A 959 30.64 -14.51 -16.29
CA SER A 959 29.79 -13.31 -16.22
C SER A 959 28.55 -13.49 -15.33
N LEU A 960 28.44 -14.61 -14.61
CA LEU A 960 27.24 -14.95 -13.84
C LEU A 960 27.14 -14.16 -12.54
N SER A 961 25.94 -13.65 -12.27
CA SER A 961 25.50 -13.07 -11.00
C SER A 961 24.31 -13.86 -10.45
N THR A 962 24.19 -13.96 -9.12
CA THR A 962 23.07 -14.69 -8.50
C THR A 962 21.89 -13.75 -8.34
N VAL A 963 20.77 -14.07 -8.98
CA VAL A 963 19.55 -13.25 -8.93
C VAL A 963 18.61 -13.74 -7.85
N LEU A 964 18.41 -15.05 -7.74
CA LEU A 964 17.60 -15.69 -6.70
C LEU A 964 18.39 -16.80 -6.00
N TYR A 965 18.13 -17.03 -4.72
CA TYR A 965 18.83 -18.02 -3.92
C TYR A 965 17.95 -18.55 -2.79
N ASP A 966 17.65 -19.83 -2.85
CA ASP A 966 16.79 -20.51 -1.88
C ASP A 966 17.57 -21.62 -1.16
N GLU A 967 17.33 -21.78 0.15
CA GLU A 967 17.96 -22.83 0.95
C GLU A 967 17.01 -23.47 1.97
N HIS A 968 17.01 -24.81 2.02
CA HIS A 968 16.10 -25.59 2.85
C HIS A 968 16.72 -26.87 3.41
N PRO A 969 16.25 -27.33 4.59
CA PRO A 969 16.58 -28.64 5.11
C PRO A 969 15.84 -29.72 4.32
N ARG A 970 16.37 -30.93 4.41
CA ARG A 970 15.80 -32.15 3.86
C ARG A 970 15.77 -33.21 4.95
N GLY A 971 14.74 -34.05 4.96
CA GLY A 971 14.61 -35.15 5.91
C GLY A 971 13.18 -35.56 6.20
N PHE A 972 12.99 -36.32 7.29
CA PHE A 972 11.72 -36.95 7.65
C PHE A 972 11.20 -36.47 9.01
N GLY A 973 9.91 -36.67 9.26
CA GLY A 973 9.20 -36.15 10.42
C GLY A 973 8.71 -34.71 10.21
N ARG A 974 8.33 -34.34 8.98
CA ARG A 974 7.88 -32.99 8.59
C ARG A 974 8.95 -31.91 8.88
N VAL A 975 10.11 -32.03 8.25
CA VAL A 975 11.28 -31.17 8.53
C VAL A 975 11.07 -29.73 8.04
N VAL A 976 11.38 -28.76 8.91
CA VAL A 976 11.37 -27.32 8.60
C VAL A 976 12.66 -26.63 9.08
N SER A 977 13.29 -27.15 10.13
CA SER A 977 14.49 -26.58 10.74
C SER A 977 15.76 -27.35 10.34
N TYR A 978 16.92 -26.69 10.25
CA TYR A 978 18.19 -27.41 10.14
C TYR A 978 18.57 -28.07 11.47
N LYS A 979 19.51 -29.01 11.42
CA LYS A 979 20.04 -29.67 12.62
C LYS A 979 20.69 -28.73 13.65
N HIS A 980 21.20 -27.58 13.23
CA HIS A 980 21.77 -26.58 14.15
C HIS A 980 20.73 -25.57 14.64
N ASP A 981 19.59 -25.46 13.96
CA ASP A 981 18.45 -24.63 14.39
C ASP A 981 17.63 -25.32 15.49
N TYR A 982 17.87 -26.62 15.71
CA TYR A 982 17.07 -27.51 16.54
C TYR A 982 17.95 -28.39 17.43
N VAL A 983 17.66 -28.44 18.73
CA VAL A 983 18.28 -29.40 19.65
C VAL A 983 17.28 -30.52 19.94
N PRO A 984 17.59 -31.79 19.58
CA PRO A 984 16.68 -32.90 19.86
C PRO A 984 16.28 -33.00 21.34
N GLY A 985 14.97 -32.90 21.60
CA GLY A 985 14.39 -32.96 22.95
C GLY A 985 14.43 -31.65 23.73
N SER A 986 14.85 -30.52 23.15
CA SER A 986 14.62 -29.21 23.75
C SER A 986 13.19 -28.76 23.54
N VAL A 987 12.59 -28.20 24.59
CA VAL A 987 11.30 -27.53 24.52
C VAL A 987 11.53 -26.12 23.95
N PRO A 988 10.87 -25.73 22.85
CA PRO A 988 11.00 -24.38 22.30
C PRO A 988 10.32 -23.35 23.21
N HIS A 989 10.71 -22.08 23.15
CA HIS A 989 10.23 -21.06 24.11
C HIS A 989 8.75 -20.71 23.97
N TRP A 990 8.18 -20.88 22.78
CA TRP A 990 6.75 -20.71 22.51
C TRP A 990 5.90 -21.89 23.00
N ALA A 991 6.51 -23.01 23.42
CA ALA A 991 5.73 -24.13 23.94
C ALA A 991 5.13 -23.81 25.31
N PRO A 992 3.96 -24.37 25.65
CA PRO A 992 3.31 -24.14 26.94
C PRO A 992 4.19 -24.56 28.13
N GLU A 993 4.13 -23.80 29.22
CA GLU A 993 4.75 -24.21 30.48
C GLU A 993 4.08 -25.48 31.03
N ALA A 994 4.91 -26.43 31.50
CA ALA A 994 4.49 -27.78 31.88
C ALA A 994 3.81 -27.89 33.26
#